data_AF-A0A937WLE5-F1
#
_entry.id   AF-A0A937WLE5-F1
#
_cell.length_a   1.000
_cell.length_b   1.000
_cell.length_c   1.000
_cell.angle_alpha   90.00
_cell.angle_beta   90.00
_cell.angle_gamma   90.00
#
_symmetry.space_group_name_H-M   'P 1'
#
loop_
_entity.id
_entity.type
_entity.pdbx_description
1 polymer ?
#
loop_
_entity_poly.entity_id
_entity_poly.type
_entity_poly.pdbx_seq_one_letter_code
_entity_poly.pdbx_strand_id
1 'polypeptide(L)'
;MFRLPEEVVKSIGDFKNALADFKDGCMSPDRFRGIRVPWGLYSQRGGNIFMARVRIPAGVVNSEQLKALADCSQKYGNGVLHVTTRQDIQIHDVKAEDTENIIEYLKEFDLSPRGGGGNTVRNITSCPFAGICSKEAFDVRGYAISLTEILLRDPDSYRLPRKYKIAFSGCSEDCALATLADVGFIAKENGFSVYAGGGMGAHSRVGQLLEEFIRPQNVGYVAEAVKKVFFKHGERRNKHRARLRFLVEKFGFEEFKNLYKGELEELKDTSYIALRKVDFGIGISELGFRISECDHEIHERTRNTRKDSDEEFEIFKAYNVLPQKQEGYFIVGIRLPLGDIQAEKLIKLAEIADELESTEFRTSQDQNIYLCNVKSNSVYPLYEKLKELELASPYISTVFDPVACQGASTCNLGLCDSKALAHDLIEFLEKDGLNPEFLNGFNIRINGCPNACGQHPTGVIGLHGLVRKVGMRPVPFYKILLGGRVEEGKTKLAQEVGIVPARNVPYLLKDFLKASQGKVRTSDCRLSIVDCRLKKISSQSSINNHQSSIQNGGYDDVYDYLEKEGKSLMEQLVERFAYVPPYEENIHKAKPLVSEVNHKPKALVSEANIFYHDFGKEEDFTLAGIGPGECGAGVLDLIKADLEDAQIKLNLLGRSLALPEEQNYDVSLLSEVLYLSARALLVVRGIEPKSPEDAVDSFKKEFIHTNIASKRFKDLKERILSLKEVKEAKEKEKLFTYAKEFHQEVKDIYSSMDSSFNFPKKVVQEKEEEESPKVLDLKGTPCPINYVKVKLFLENLAPGSILNVYLDEGEPISNVPKSLENDGHKILKIEKVGESYRVRVEKGGKG
;
A
#
# COMPACT_ATOMS: atom_id res chain seq x y z
N MET A 1 12.09 23.79 -6.65
CA MET A 1 12.03 22.63 -5.72
C MET A 1 10.66 22.54 -5.04
N PHE A 2 10.37 21.39 -4.41
CA PHE A 2 9.19 21.15 -3.56
C PHE A 2 9.19 22.11 -2.37
N ARG A 3 7.99 22.51 -1.93
CA ARG A 3 7.78 23.33 -0.72
C ARG A 3 6.79 22.63 0.18
N LEU A 4 7.16 22.43 1.44
CA LEU A 4 6.28 21.78 2.41
C LEU A 4 5.09 22.71 2.71
N PRO A 5 3.83 22.28 2.50
CA PRO A 5 2.69 23.17 2.75
C PRO A 5 2.55 23.52 4.24
N GLU A 6 2.17 24.77 4.55
CA GLU A 6 1.96 25.24 5.92
C GLU A 6 0.93 24.40 6.69
N GLU A 7 -0.09 23.89 6.02
CA GLU A 7 -1.12 23.04 6.62
C GLU A 7 -0.51 21.74 7.18
N VAL A 8 0.52 21.20 6.52
CA VAL A 8 1.27 20.05 7.02
C VAL A 8 2.07 20.45 8.26
N VAL A 9 2.75 21.60 8.23
CA VAL A 9 3.53 22.11 9.37
C VAL A 9 2.64 22.34 10.60
N LYS A 10 1.46 22.94 10.42
CA LYS A 10 0.48 23.16 11.51
C LYS A 10 0.01 21.84 12.12
N SER A 11 -0.17 20.80 11.31
CA SER A 11 -0.61 19.48 11.80
C SER A 11 0.44 18.71 12.62
N ILE A 12 1.70 19.17 12.69
CA ILE A 12 2.72 18.56 13.55
C ILE A 12 2.32 18.64 15.03
N GLY A 13 1.68 19.74 15.44
CA GLY A 13 1.17 19.90 16.81
C GLY A 13 0.16 18.83 17.20
N ASP A 14 -0.73 18.45 16.26
CA ASP A 14 -1.70 17.37 16.49
C ASP A 14 -1.02 16.02 16.70
N PHE A 15 0.06 15.76 15.94
CA PHE A 15 0.86 14.56 16.10
C PHE A 15 1.59 14.53 17.46
N LYS A 16 2.18 15.66 17.86
CA LYS A 16 2.86 15.81 19.16
C LYS A 16 1.92 15.51 20.31
N ASN A 17 0.72 16.08 20.30
CA ASN A 17 -0.31 15.82 21.31
C ASN A 17 -0.70 14.33 21.31
N ALA A 18 -0.90 13.73 20.15
CA ALA A 18 -1.22 12.30 20.04
C ALA A 18 -0.10 11.38 20.55
N LEU A 19 1.17 11.75 20.34
CA LEU A 19 2.32 11.01 20.87
C LEU A 19 2.40 11.11 22.40
N ALA A 20 2.15 12.29 22.96
CA ALA A 20 2.09 12.49 24.41
C ALA A 20 0.97 11.63 25.03
N ASP A 21 -0.26 11.72 24.50
CA ASP A 21 -1.40 10.90 24.94
C ASP A 21 -1.10 9.39 24.87
N PHE A 22 -0.38 8.95 23.83
CA PHE A 22 0.02 7.55 23.69
C PHE A 22 1.05 7.14 24.76
N LYS A 23 2.06 7.99 25.03
CA LYS A 23 3.08 7.73 26.06
C LYS A 23 2.48 7.70 27.46
N ASP A 24 1.50 8.56 27.73
CA ASP A 24 0.83 8.66 29.02
C ASP A 24 -0.25 7.57 29.23
N GLY A 25 -0.45 6.69 28.24
CA GLY A 25 -1.44 5.61 28.29
C GLY A 25 -2.89 6.08 28.11
N CYS A 26 -3.09 7.33 27.70
CA CYS A 26 -4.40 7.95 27.44
C CYS A 26 -4.97 7.61 26.05
N MET A 27 -4.17 6.96 25.18
CA MET A 27 -4.53 6.55 23.82
C MET A 27 -4.12 5.10 23.53
N SER A 28 -5.03 4.31 22.94
CA SER A 28 -4.74 2.93 22.53
C SER A 28 -3.73 2.85 21.36
N PRO A 29 -2.98 1.74 21.24
CA PRO A 29 -2.07 1.52 20.12
C PRO A 29 -2.74 1.60 18.75
N ASP A 30 -3.99 1.14 18.60
CA ASP A 30 -4.72 1.18 17.33
C ASP A 30 -5.16 2.61 16.97
N ARG A 31 -5.54 3.43 17.96
CA ARG A 31 -5.82 4.86 17.70
C ARG A 31 -4.58 5.59 17.26
N PHE A 32 -3.48 5.40 18.00
CA PHE A 32 -2.21 6.03 17.68
C PHE A 32 -1.71 5.59 16.31
N ARG A 33 -1.88 4.30 15.96
CA ARG A 33 -1.64 3.78 14.61
C ARG A 33 -2.43 4.53 13.54
N GLY A 34 -3.72 4.81 13.78
CA GLY A 34 -4.56 5.61 12.89
C GLY A 34 -4.03 7.03 12.61
N ILE A 35 -3.28 7.60 13.56
CA ILE A 35 -2.67 8.94 13.46
C ILE A 35 -1.27 8.88 12.84
N ARG A 36 -0.38 8.02 13.36
CA ARG A 36 1.03 7.95 12.94
C ARG A 36 1.24 7.35 11.55
N VAL A 37 0.38 6.43 11.12
CA VAL A 37 0.56 5.76 9.82
C VAL A 37 0.33 6.74 8.65
N PRO A 38 -0.68 7.64 8.69
CA PRO A 38 -0.75 8.79 7.79
C PRO A 38 0.48 9.72 7.86
N TRP A 39 1.19 9.77 8.98
CA TRP A 39 2.50 10.44 9.10
C TRP A 39 3.68 9.62 8.56
N GLY A 40 3.42 8.50 7.87
CA GLY A 40 4.48 7.69 7.28
C GLY A 40 5.28 6.86 8.28
N LEU A 41 4.82 6.79 9.54
CA LEU A 41 5.46 6.05 10.63
C LEU A 41 4.83 4.68 10.78
N TYR A 42 5.60 3.65 10.46
CA TYR A 42 5.18 2.25 10.44
C TYR A 42 5.92 1.46 11.49
N SER A 43 5.24 0.68 12.33
CA SER A 43 5.94 -0.26 13.20
C SER A 43 6.66 -1.29 12.33
N GLN A 44 7.91 -1.59 12.66
CA GLN A 44 8.61 -2.74 12.11
C GLN A 44 8.16 -4.01 12.84
N ARG A 45 8.69 -5.15 12.39
CA ARG A 45 8.48 -6.44 13.03
C ARG A 45 8.85 -6.39 14.50
N GLY A 46 7.96 -6.88 15.36
CA GLY A 46 8.10 -6.79 16.81
C GLY A 46 7.41 -5.57 17.44
N GLY A 47 6.98 -4.57 16.66
CA GLY A 47 6.03 -3.54 17.09
C GLY A 47 6.60 -2.35 17.89
N ASN A 48 7.85 -2.43 18.37
CA ASN A 48 8.41 -1.45 19.31
C ASN A 48 9.24 -0.33 18.67
N ILE A 49 9.66 -0.52 17.42
CA ILE A 49 10.44 0.43 16.63
C ILE A 49 9.71 0.73 15.32
N PHE A 50 9.99 1.88 14.74
CA PHE A 50 9.29 2.43 13.59
C PHE A 50 10.22 2.64 12.40
N MET A 51 9.66 2.52 11.21
CA MET A 51 10.21 3.07 9.99
C MET A 51 9.47 4.36 9.67
N ALA A 52 10.23 5.42 9.39
CA ALA A 52 9.73 6.68 8.88
C ALA A 52 9.95 6.73 7.35
N ARG A 53 8.87 6.85 6.58
CA ARG A 53 8.95 7.04 5.11
C ARG A 53 8.87 8.51 4.78
N VAL A 54 10.01 9.12 4.47
CA VAL A 54 10.11 10.52 4.02
C VAL A 54 9.74 10.63 2.55
N ARG A 55 8.85 11.58 2.25
CA ARG A 55 8.36 11.79 0.89
C ARG A 55 9.38 12.55 0.06
N ILE A 56 9.67 12.06 -1.15
CA ILE A 56 10.51 12.76 -2.13
C ILE A 56 9.72 12.98 -3.43
N PRO A 57 9.00 14.11 -3.57
CA PRO A 57 8.14 14.38 -4.72
C PRO A 57 8.92 14.33 -6.04
N ALA A 58 8.38 13.60 -7.03
CA ALA A 58 9.04 13.32 -8.31
C ALA A 58 10.40 12.60 -8.21
N GLY A 59 10.81 12.18 -7.01
CA GLY A 59 12.13 11.64 -6.73
C GLY A 59 13.26 12.68 -6.77
N VAL A 60 12.96 13.98 -6.81
CA VAL A 60 13.98 15.04 -6.90
C VAL A 60 14.40 15.48 -5.50
N VAL A 61 15.71 15.47 -5.24
CA VAL A 61 16.30 15.85 -3.94
C VAL A 61 17.60 16.61 -4.18
N ASN A 62 17.88 17.65 -3.38
CA ASN A 62 19.14 18.39 -3.45
C ASN A 62 20.16 17.86 -2.43
N SER A 63 21.40 18.35 -2.48
CA SER A 63 22.48 17.94 -1.59
C SER A 63 22.18 18.26 -0.12
N GLU A 64 21.62 19.42 0.17
CA GLU A 64 21.23 19.83 1.54
C GLU A 64 20.19 18.86 2.14
N GLN A 65 19.16 18.50 1.37
CA GLN A 65 18.14 17.54 1.77
C GLN A 65 18.73 16.13 1.95
N LEU A 66 19.68 15.71 1.12
CA LEU A 66 20.37 14.42 1.30
C LEU A 66 21.18 14.38 2.59
N LYS A 67 21.92 15.47 2.90
CA LYS A 67 22.65 15.60 4.17
C LYS A 67 21.70 15.59 5.36
N ALA A 68 20.59 16.33 5.28
CA ALA A 68 19.56 16.33 6.32
C ALA A 68 18.96 14.93 6.54
N LEU A 69 18.66 14.18 5.48
CA LEU A 69 18.17 12.81 5.59
C LEU A 69 19.20 11.89 6.26
N ALA A 70 20.48 12.01 5.87
CA ALA A 70 21.58 11.24 6.44
C ALA A 70 21.76 11.53 7.94
N ASP A 71 21.86 12.80 8.31
CA ASP A 71 21.95 13.26 9.70
C ASP A 71 20.76 12.77 10.53
N CYS A 72 19.55 12.84 9.96
CA CYS A 72 18.34 12.38 10.61
C CYS A 72 18.40 10.86 10.87
N SER A 73 18.91 10.07 9.92
CA SER A 73 19.07 8.63 10.07
C SER A 73 20.14 8.26 11.11
N GLN A 74 21.25 9.00 11.17
CA GLN A 74 22.28 8.80 12.20
C GLN A 74 21.79 9.14 13.60
N LYS A 75 21.02 10.23 13.74
CA LYS A 75 20.54 10.70 15.06
C LYS A 75 19.41 9.85 15.61
N TYR A 76 18.47 9.46 14.76
CA TYR A 76 17.18 8.90 15.20
C TYR A 76 16.85 7.53 14.62
N GLY A 77 17.67 7.00 13.71
CA GLY A 77 17.53 5.67 13.12
C GLY A 77 18.77 4.82 13.33
N ASN A 78 19.05 3.93 12.37
CA ASN A 78 20.21 3.04 12.39
C ASN A 78 21.39 3.48 11.52
N GLY A 79 21.37 4.71 11.00
CA GLY A 79 22.41 5.21 10.08
C GLY A 79 22.33 4.67 8.66
N VAL A 80 21.30 3.89 8.30
CA VAL A 80 21.07 3.38 6.94
C VAL A 80 19.82 4.01 6.35
N LEU A 81 19.89 4.42 5.07
CA LEU A 81 18.76 4.96 4.33
C LEU A 81 18.35 4.02 3.21
N HIS A 82 17.05 3.83 3.04
CA HIS A 82 16.52 2.95 2.00
C HIS A 82 15.70 3.71 0.96
N VAL A 83 16.15 3.70 -0.31
CA VAL A 83 15.39 4.22 -1.44
C VAL A 83 14.30 3.22 -1.84
N THR A 84 13.08 3.72 -1.97
CA THR A 84 11.91 2.88 -2.23
C THR A 84 11.56 2.82 -3.71
N THR A 85 10.76 1.82 -4.08
CA THR A 85 10.18 1.71 -5.43
C THR A 85 9.17 2.81 -5.79
N ARG A 86 8.91 3.77 -4.88
CA ARG A 86 8.16 4.99 -5.13
C ARG A 86 9.01 6.25 -4.95
N GLN A 87 10.32 6.14 -5.10
CA GLN A 87 11.26 7.26 -5.01
C GLN A 87 11.34 7.93 -3.63
N ASP A 88 10.57 7.48 -2.64
CA ASP A 88 10.72 7.91 -1.24
C ASP A 88 12.00 7.35 -0.61
N ILE A 89 12.40 7.92 0.53
CA ILE A 89 13.49 7.43 1.37
C ILE A 89 12.94 6.97 2.72
N GLN A 90 13.37 5.81 3.21
CA GLN A 90 12.98 5.28 4.51
C GLN A 90 14.15 5.35 5.50
N ILE A 91 13.84 5.79 6.73
CA ILE A 91 14.70 5.72 7.90
C ILE A 91 14.12 4.63 8.81
N HIS A 92 14.96 3.67 9.21
CA HIS A 92 14.56 2.50 9.98
C HIS A 92 15.03 2.59 11.44
N ASP A 93 14.46 1.74 12.28
CA ASP A 93 14.81 1.56 13.69
C ASP A 93 14.62 2.82 14.55
N VAL A 94 13.61 3.62 14.18
CA VAL A 94 13.21 4.84 14.88
C VAL A 94 12.45 4.47 16.15
N LYS A 95 12.90 4.95 17.31
CA LYS A 95 12.16 4.76 18.56
C LYS A 95 10.87 5.57 18.57
N ALA A 96 9.87 5.12 19.32
CA ALA A 96 8.60 5.85 19.48
C ALA A 96 8.81 7.33 19.87
N GLU A 97 9.74 7.56 20.79
CA GLU A 97 10.06 8.88 21.33
C GLU A 97 10.71 9.83 20.33
N ASP A 98 11.43 9.29 19.35
CA ASP A 98 12.14 10.06 18.33
C ASP A 98 11.27 10.38 17.10
N THR A 99 10.05 9.84 17.05
CA THR A 99 9.16 10.07 15.90
C THR A 99 8.78 11.54 15.72
N GLU A 100 8.60 12.28 16.82
CA GLU A 100 8.41 13.74 16.79
C GLU A 100 9.69 14.44 16.32
N ASN A 101 10.85 14.06 16.88
CA ASN A 101 12.15 14.67 16.55
C ASN A 101 12.47 14.56 15.07
N ILE A 102 12.17 13.43 14.43
CA ILE A 102 12.33 13.26 12.97
C ILE A 102 11.44 14.24 12.20
N ILE A 103 10.16 14.36 12.57
CA ILE A 103 9.21 15.24 11.87
C ILE A 103 9.65 16.70 12.02
N GLU A 104 10.04 17.10 13.23
CA GLU A 104 10.52 18.44 13.54
C GLU A 104 11.83 18.78 12.83
N TYR A 105 12.76 17.83 12.73
CA TYR A 105 14.03 18.05 12.04
C TYR A 105 13.86 18.18 10.52
N LEU A 106 13.08 17.27 9.92
CA LEU A 106 12.91 17.23 8.46
C LEU A 106 12.15 18.45 7.92
N LYS A 107 11.25 19.05 8.71
CA LYS A 107 10.45 20.21 8.26
C LYS A 107 11.33 21.41 7.86
N GLU A 108 12.48 21.58 8.51
CA GLU A 108 13.42 22.68 8.26
C GLU A 108 14.04 22.61 6.85
N PHE A 109 13.93 21.46 6.18
CA PHE A 109 14.49 21.19 4.85
C PHE A 109 13.40 20.95 3.79
N ASP A 110 12.16 21.38 4.05
CA ASP A 110 10.98 21.09 3.22
C ASP A 110 10.74 19.57 3.04
N LEU A 111 11.15 18.75 4.00
CA LEU A 111 10.94 17.30 3.99
C LEU A 111 9.86 16.91 5.00
N SER A 112 9.08 15.87 4.68
CA SER A 112 8.08 15.34 5.61
C SER A 112 7.73 13.90 5.31
N PRO A 113 7.50 13.06 6.35
CA PRO A 113 6.96 11.73 6.17
C PRO A 113 5.42 11.73 6.00
N ARG A 114 4.76 12.90 6.11
CA ARG A 114 3.30 13.04 5.95
C ARG A 114 2.81 12.48 4.60
N GLY A 115 1.75 11.67 4.69
CA GLY A 115 1.18 10.91 3.60
C GLY A 115 2.07 9.75 3.09
N GLY A 116 3.18 9.43 3.75
CA GLY A 116 4.03 8.27 3.44
C GLY A 116 3.35 6.92 3.72
N GLY A 117 2.22 6.93 4.45
CA GLY A 117 1.48 5.73 4.78
C GLY A 117 -0.03 5.86 4.92
N GLY A 118 -0.70 4.78 5.28
CA GLY A 118 -2.15 4.78 5.51
C GLY A 118 -2.99 4.85 4.24
N ASN A 119 -4.24 5.29 4.41
CA ASN A 119 -5.20 5.51 3.33
C ASN A 119 -5.10 6.94 2.81
N THR A 120 -3.92 7.26 2.30
CA THR A 120 -3.57 8.60 1.84
C THR A 120 -3.21 8.59 0.35
N VAL A 121 -3.13 9.80 -0.22
CA VAL A 121 -2.34 10.04 -1.43
C VAL A 121 -0.87 9.76 -1.09
N ARG A 122 -0.26 8.83 -1.82
CA ARG A 122 1.16 8.46 -1.68
C ARG A 122 2.04 9.43 -2.44
N ASN A 123 3.36 9.31 -2.28
CA ASN A 123 4.30 10.09 -3.08
C ASN A 123 3.97 10.02 -4.56
N ILE A 124 3.98 11.16 -5.25
CA ILE A 124 3.72 11.25 -6.69
C ILE A 124 5.05 11.01 -7.39
N THR A 125 5.13 9.88 -8.09
CA THR A 125 6.36 9.46 -8.76
C THR A 125 6.47 10.11 -10.14
N SER A 126 7.70 10.33 -10.59
CA SER A 126 8.02 10.85 -11.92
C SER A 126 9.04 9.95 -12.60
N CYS A 127 9.13 10.05 -13.93
CA CYS A 127 10.25 9.48 -14.67
C CYS A 127 11.57 10.05 -14.11
N PRO A 128 12.53 9.22 -13.69
CA PRO A 128 13.83 9.68 -13.17
C PRO A 128 14.62 10.50 -14.19
N PHE A 129 14.32 10.39 -15.48
CA PHE A 129 15.03 11.09 -16.55
C PHE A 129 14.26 12.27 -17.14
N ALA A 130 13.16 12.68 -16.50
CA ALA A 130 12.35 13.81 -16.96
C ALA A 130 13.16 15.13 -17.00
N GLY A 131 13.03 15.93 -18.05
CA GLY A 131 13.80 17.14 -18.33
C GLY A 131 15.15 16.92 -19.04
N ILE A 132 15.64 15.68 -19.13
CA ILE A 132 17.00 15.36 -19.63
C ILE A 132 17.02 14.16 -20.60
N CYS A 133 15.94 13.41 -20.73
CA CYS A 133 15.82 12.30 -21.65
C CYS A 133 15.55 12.77 -23.08
N SER A 134 16.22 12.21 -24.08
CA SER A 134 15.98 12.54 -25.50
C SER A 134 14.64 12.02 -26.05
N LYS A 135 14.04 11.01 -25.40
CA LYS A 135 12.76 10.40 -25.80
C LYS A 135 11.53 11.09 -25.19
N GLU A 136 11.72 12.03 -24.26
CA GLU A 136 10.59 12.67 -23.58
C GLU A 136 9.87 13.69 -24.47
N ALA A 137 8.56 13.83 -24.27
CA ALA A 137 7.80 14.91 -24.89
C ALA A 137 8.11 16.25 -24.22
N PHE A 138 8.09 16.29 -22.88
CA PHE A 138 8.50 17.45 -22.07
C PHE A 138 8.75 17.03 -20.61
N ASP A 139 9.32 17.93 -19.82
CA ASP A 139 9.60 17.69 -18.39
C ASP A 139 8.33 17.65 -17.55
N VAL A 140 8.06 16.48 -16.95
CA VAL A 140 6.86 16.24 -16.13
C VAL A 140 7.06 16.49 -14.63
N ARG A 141 8.30 16.73 -14.15
CA ARG A 141 8.62 16.81 -12.72
C ARG A 141 7.87 17.95 -12.03
N GLY A 142 7.77 19.10 -12.68
CA GLY A 142 7.08 20.27 -12.13
C GLY A 142 5.61 20.00 -11.84
N TYR A 143 4.94 19.21 -12.67
CA TYR A 143 3.54 18.81 -12.48
C TYR A 143 3.40 17.86 -11.28
N ALA A 144 4.28 16.87 -11.16
CA ALA A 144 4.28 15.93 -10.04
C ALA A 144 4.53 16.65 -8.68
N ILE A 145 5.48 17.58 -8.64
CA ILE A 145 5.79 18.36 -7.44
C ILE A 145 4.62 19.29 -7.10
N SER A 146 4.15 20.10 -8.04
CA SER A 146 3.06 21.05 -7.77
C SER A 146 1.76 20.33 -7.38
N LEU A 147 1.44 19.19 -7.99
CA LEU A 147 0.27 18.41 -7.62
C LEU A 147 0.42 17.80 -6.21
N THR A 148 1.64 17.41 -5.82
CA THR A 148 1.92 16.92 -4.47
C THR A 148 1.63 18.00 -3.43
N GLU A 149 2.05 19.24 -3.68
CA GLU A 149 1.80 20.39 -2.79
C GLU A 149 0.30 20.64 -2.62
N ILE A 150 -0.47 20.64 -3.70
CA ILE A 150 -1.93 20.81 -3.65
C ILE A 150 -2.59 19.68 -2.85
N LEU A 151 -2.27 18.43 -3.16
CA LEU A 151 -2.93 17.29 -2.52
C LEU A 151 -2.54 17.12 -1.05
N LEU A 152 -1.36 17.57 -0.63
CA LEU A 152 -0.97 17.58 0.78
C LEU A 152 -1.76 18.59 1.62
N ARG A 153 -2.27 19.65 1.02
CA ARG A 153 -3.11 20.66 1.69
C ARG A 153 -4.53 20.18 1.93
N ASP A 154 -4.99 19.25 1.09
CA ASP A 154 -6.34 18.72 1.18
C ASP A 154 -6.47 17.68 2.32
N PRO A 155 -7.33 17.93 3.33
CA PRO A 155 -7.61 16.97 4.40
C PRO A 155 -8.16 15.62 3.91
N ASP A 156 -8.87 15.57 2.79
CA ASP A 156 -9.46 14.34 2.24
C ASP A 156 -8.39 13.41 1.67
N SER A 157 -7.25 13.96 1.28
CA SER A 157 -6.08 13.19 0.86
C SER A 157 -5.51 12.29 1.96
N TYR A 158 -5.98 12.42 3.20
CA TYR A 158 -5.58 11.57 4.33
C TYR A 158 -6.65 10.56 4.78
N ARG A 159 -7.84 10.60 4.17
CA ARG A 159 -9.03 9.85 4.60
C ARG A 159 -9.69 9.09 3.46
N LEU A 160 -8.90 8.71 2.46
CA LEU A 160 -9.37 7.95 1.31
C LEU A 160 -9.82 6.53 1.73
N PRO A 161 -10.58 5.82 0.89
CA PRO A 161 -10.93 4.42 1.19
C PRO A 161 -9.71 3.51 1.30
N ARG A 162 -8.66 3.79 0.50
CA ARG A 162 -7.39 3.08 0.52
C ARG A 162 -6.28 3.95 -0.08
N LYS A 163 -5.03 3.46 -0.06
CA LYS A 163 -3.88 4.13 -0.69
C LYS A 163 -4.16 4.51 -2.15
N TYR A 164 -3.82 5.75 -2.50
CA TYR A 164 -4.00 6.32 -3.84
C TYR A 164 -2.65 6.77 -4.40
N LYS A 165 -2.27 6.24 -5.56
CA LYS A 165 -0.96 6.42 -6.18
C LYS A 165 -1.12 7.15 -7.50
N ILE A 166 -0.35 8.23 -7.65
CA ILE A 166 -0.25 8.99 -8.90
C ILE A 166 1.17 8.81 -9.46
N ALA A 167 1.31 8.82 -10.79
CA ALA A 167 2.61 8.76 -11.46
C ALA A 167 2.61 9.57 -12.77
N PHE A 168 3.78 10.12 -13.11
CA PHE A 168 4.02 10.91 -14.32
C PHE A 168 5.19 10.35 -15.12
N SER A 169 4.94 9.99 -16.38
CA SER A 169 5.98 9.54 -17.32
C SER A 169 6.17 10.57 -18.43
N GLY A 170 7.43 10.83 -18.80
CA GLY A 170 7.78 11.80 -19.85
C GLY A 170 7.62 11.28 -21.29
N CYS A 171 7.43 9.98 -21.46
CA CYS A 171 7.25 9.33 -22.77
C CYS A 171 6.54 7.97 -22.63
N SER A 172 6.27 7.32 -23.77
CA SER A 172 5.59 6.03 -23.88
C SER A 172 6.34 4.85 -23.25
N GLU A 173 7.64 4.98 -22.95
CA GLU A 173 8.43 3.97 -22.22
C GLU A 173 7.95 3.77 -20.77
N ASP A 174 7.13 4.70 -20.27
CA ASP A 174 6.46 4.64 -18.97
C ASP A 174 7.36 4.27 -17.78
N CYS A 175 8.54 4.90 -17.69
CA CYS A 175 9.52 4.64 -16.62
C CYS A 175 8.95 4.86 -15.21
N ALA A 176 7.91 5.67 -15.04
CA ALA A 176 7.29 5.95 -13.75
C ALA A 176 6.15 5.00 -13.37
N LEU A 177 5.80 4.04 -14.23
CA LEU A 177 4.70 3.08 -14.06
C LEU A 177 3.32 3.76 -13.97
N ALA A 178 3.09 4.79 -14.80
CA ALA A 178 1.85 5.53 -14.92
C ALA A 178 0.67 4.62 -15.28
N THR A 179 0.86 3.68 -16.21
CA THR A 179 -0.16 2.68 -16.57
C THR A 179 -0.53 1.74 -15.42
N LEU A 180 0.24 1.70 -14.32
CA LEU A 180 0.01 0.84 -13.15
C LEU A 180 -0.33 1.63 -11.88
N ALA A 181 -0.46 2.95 -11.98
CA ALA A 181 -0.88 3.83 -10.90
C ALA A 181 -2.42 3.84 -10.76
N ASP A 182 -2.93 4.35 -9.64
CA ASP A 182 -4.38 4.58 -9.51
C ASP A 182 -4.80 5.66 -10.54
N VAL A 183 -3.96 6.68 -10.74
CA VAL A 183 -3.99 7.61 -11.89
C VAL A 183 -2.58 7.81 -12.44
N GLY A 184 -2.43 7.68 -13.75
CA GLY A 184 -1.16 7.87 -14.45
C GLY A 184 -1.27 8.90 -15.56
N PHE A 185 -0.26 9.75 -15.68
CA PHE A 185 -0.12 10.73 -16.76
C PHE A 185 1.09 10.38 -17.60
N ILE A 186 0.92 10.27 -18.91
CA ILE A 186 2.02 10.04 -19.84
C ILE A 186 2.08 11.23 -20.80
N ALA A 187 3.22 11.91 -20.84
CA ALA A 187 3.39 13.10 -21.65
C ALA A 187 3.30 12.77 -23.14
N LYS A 188 2.54 13.59 -23.85
CA LYS A 188 2.36 13.64 -25.30
C LYS A 188 2.77 15.01 -25.79
N GLU A 189 2.85 15.20 -27.10
CA GLU A 189 3.05 16.54 -27.66
C GLU A 189 1.97 17.52 -27.11
N ASN A 190 2.40 18.54 -26.37
CA ASN A 190 1.54 19.57 -25.76
C ASN A 190 0.46 19.09 -24.76
N GLY A 191 0.57 17.89 -24.18
CA GLY A 191 -0.42 17.41 -23.22
C GLY A 191 -0.10 16.04 -22.61
N PHE A 192 -1.13 15.35 -22.13
CA PHE A 192 -1.00 14.04 -21.51
C PHE A 192 -2.09 13.07 -21.97
N SER A 193 -1.74 11.82 -22.21
CA SER A 193 -2.70 10.72 -22.07
C SER A 193 -2.84 10.36 -20.59
N VAL A 194 -4.03 9.91 -20.19
CA VAL A 194 -4.35 9.61 -18.79
C VAL A 194 -4.86 8.18 -18.66
N TYR A 195 -4.27 7.43 -17.74
CA TYR A 195 -4.70 6.10 -17.36
C TYR A 195 -5.28 6.11 -15.94
N ALA A 196 -6.30 5.30 -15.69
CA ALA A 196 -6.92 5.18 -14.36
C ALA A 196 -7.27 3.73 -14.00
N GLY A 197 -7.34 3.45 -12.70
CA GLY A 197 -7.75 2.13 -12.20
C GLY A 197 -6.65 1.07 -12.23
N GLY A 198 -5.39 1.46 -12.40
CA GLY A 198 -4.25 0.56 -12.27
C GLY A 198 -3.93 0.24 -10.82
N GLY A 199 -3.06 -0.75 -10.62
CA GLY A 199 -2.45 -0.96 -9.31
C GLY A 199 -1.99 -2.38 -9.06
N MET A 200 -0.85 -2.50 -8.38
CA MET A 200 -0.27 -3.79 -7.99
C MET A 200 -0.70 -4.28 -6.60
N GLY A 201 -0.62 -5.59 -6.39
CA GLY A 201 -0.90 -6.32 -5.15
C GLY A 201 -1.27 -7.78 -5.45
N ALA A 202 -1.98 -8.44 -4.53
CA ALA A 202 -2.42 -9.83 -4.73
C ALA A 202 -3.28 -10.01 -6.00
N HIS A 203 -4.12 -9.00 -6.28
CA HIS A 203 -4.83 -8.87 -7.56
C HIS A 203 -4.33 -7.59 -8.24
N SER A 204 -3.40 -7.75 -9.18
CA SER A 204 -2.81 -6.64 -9.94
C SER A 204 -3.62 -6.35 -11.20
N ARG A 205 -3.71 -5.07 -11.59
CA ARG A 205 -4.44 -4.61 -12.78
C ARG A 205 -3.61 -3.53 -13.50
N VAL A 206 -3.67 -3.54 -14.82
CA VAL A 206 -3.23 -2.42 -15.67
C VAL A 206 -4.36 -1.40 -15.71
N GLY A 207 -4.01 -0.12 -15.62
CA GLY A 207 -4.95 0.98 -15.76
C GLY A 207 -5.50 1.05 -17.19
N GLN A 208 -6.72 1.54 -17.31
CA GLN A 208 -7.39 1.72 -18.59
C GLN A 208 -7.27 3.18 -19.03
N LEU A 209 -7.24 3.42 -20.34
CA LEU A 209 -7.10 4.76 -20.92
C LEU A 209 -8.36 5.58 -20.62
N LEU A 210 -8.23 6.55 -19.72
CA LEU A 210 -9.33 7.42 -19.28
C LEU A 210 -9.53 8.58 -20.26
N GLU A 211 -8.44 9.28 -20.57
CA GLU A 211 -8.39 10.39 -21.52
C GLU A 211 -7.26 10.13 -22.51
N GLU A 212 -7.57 10.20 -23.80
CA GLU A 212 -6.55 10.10 -24.85
C GLU A 212 -5.62 11.32 -24.82
N PHE A 213 -6.18 12.49 -24.49
CA PHE A 213 -5.44 13.73 -24.42
C PHE A 213 -6.10 14.73 -23.46
N ILE A 214 -5.30 15.30 -22.56
CA ILE A 214 -5.63 16.50 -21.81
C ILE A 214 -4.54 17.56 -21.96
N ARG A 215 -4.93 18.82 -21.90
CA ARG A 215 -3.97 19.93 -21.79
C ARG A 215 -3.31 19.94 -20.40
N PRO A 216 -2.06 20.40 -20.26
CA PRO A 216 -1.35 20.36 -18.98
C PRO A 216 -2.05 21.11 -17.84
N GLN A 217 -2.83 22.15 -18.15
CA GLN A 217 -3.59 22.92 -17.15
C GLN A 217 -4.71 22.07 -16.51
N ASN A 218 -5.15 20.98 -17.16
CA ASN A 218 -6.21 20.11 -16.65
C ASN A 218 -5.70 19.01 -15.71
N VAL A 219 -4.39 18.83 -15.55
CA VAL A 219 -3.81 17.76 -14.74
C VAL A 219 -4.36 17.76 -13.31
N GLY A 220 -4.42 18.94 -12.68
CA GLY A 220 -4.95 19.09 -11.33
C GLY A 220 -6.43 18.69 -11.23
N TYR A 221 -7.26 19.15 -12.18
CA TYR A 221 -8.67 18.80 -12.24
C TYR A 221 -8.90 17.30 -12.43
N VAL A 222 -8.15 16.65 -13.32
CA VAL A 222 -8.30 15.22 -13.59
C VAL A 222 -7.89 14.36 -12.38
N ALA A 223 -6.76 14.68 -11.76
CA ALA A 223 -6.31 13.99 -10.55
C ALA A 223 -7.34 14.13 -9.41
N GLU A 224 -7.87 15.33 -9.22
CA GLU A 224 -8.87 15.63 -8.19
C GLU A 224 -10.21 14.95 -8.47
N ALA A 225 -10.69 14.98 -9.71
CA ALA A 225 -11.95 14.34 -10.11
C ALA A 225 -11.93 12.83 -9.84
N VAL A 226 -10.86 12.14 -10.25
CA VAL A 226 -10.72 10.71 -9.97
C VAL A 226 -10.60 10.44 -8.46
N LYS A 227 -9.89 11.31 -7.72
CA LYS A 227 -9.80 11.20 -6.27
C LYS A 227 -11.17 11.37 -5.60
N LYS A 228 -12.01 12.31 -6.07
CA LYS A 228 -13.38 12.51 -5.57
C LYS A 228 -14.29 11.30 -5.86
N VAL A 229 -14.25 10.75 -7.07
CA VAL A 229 -14.96 9.49 -7.40
C VAL A 229 -14.52 8.39 -6.43
N PHE A 230 -13.21 8.26 -6.22
CA PHE A 230 -12.69 7.26 -5.30
C PHE A 230 -13.16 7.50 -3.86
N PHE A 231 -13.11 8.74 -3.38
CA PHE A 231 -13.53 9.12 -2.04
C PHE A 231 -15.01 8.83 -1.78
N LYS A 232 -15.89 9.21 -2.72
CA LYS A 232 -17.35 9.08 -2.65
C LYS A 232 -17.81 7.62 -2.76
N HIS A 233 -17.22 6.83 -3.65
CA HIS A 233 -17.76 5.51 -4.01
C HIS A 233 -16.90 4.31 -3.58
N GLY A 234 -15.67 4.53 -3.11
CA GLY A 234 -14.74 3.45 -2.78
C GLY A 234 -15.13 2.66 -1.53
N GLU A 235 -14.86 1.35 -1.58
CA GLU A 235 -15.10 0.41 -0.48
C GLU A 235 -14.20 0.72 0.73
N ARG A 236 -14.79 0.79 1.94
CA ARG A 236 -14.09 1.17 3.19
C ARG A 236 -14.04 0.05 4.24
N ARG A 237 -14.84 -1.01 4.12
CA ARG A 237 -14.89 -2.14 5.06
C ARG A 237 -13.87 -3.18 4.70
N ASN A 238 -13.98 -3.72 3.49
CA ASN A 238 -13.09 -4.78 3.04
C ASN A 238 -11.81 -4.15 2.47
N LYS A 239 -10.80 -4.01 3.33
CA LYS A 239 -9.49 -3.46 2.93
C LYS A 239 -8.83 -4.19 1.75
N HIS A 240 -9.18 -5.46 1.49
CA HIS A 240 -8.68 -6.25 0.36
C HIS A 240 -9.39 -5.90 -0.96
N ARG A 241 -10.54 -5.23 -0.91
CA ARG A 241 -11.34 -4.74 -2.05
C ARG A 241 -11.46 -3.21 -2.12
N ALA A 242 -10.72 -2.48 -1.27
CA ALA A 242 -10.83 -1.03 -1.09
C ALA A 242 -10.01 -0.16 -2.07
N ARG A 243 -9.20 -0.73 -2.97
CA ARG A 243 -8.39 0.04 -3.95
C ARG A 243 -9.23 0.50 -5.14
N LEU A 244 -8.84 1.61 -5.78
CA LEU A 244 -9.54 2.18 -6.95
C LEU A 244 -9.79 1.15 -8.07
N ARG A 245 -8.82 0.28 -8.36
CA ARG A 245 -9.00 -0.79 -9.37
C ARG A 245 -10.22 -1.70 -9.14
N PHE A 246 -10.60 -1.93 -7.88
CA PHE A 246 -11.78 -2.73 -7.55
C PHE A 246 -13.07 -1.92 -7.66
N LEU A 247 -13.00 -0.61 -7.46
CA LEU A 247 -14.10 0.31 -7.76
C LEU A 247 -14.39 0.31 -9.26
N VAL A 248 -13.35 0.42 -10.08
CA VAL A 248 -13.45 0.34 -11.55
C VAL A 248 -14.00 -1.02 -11.99
N GLU A 249 -13.55 -2.11 -11.37
CA GLU A 249 -14.09 -3.46 -11.63
C GLU A 249 -15.59 -3.58 -11.26
N LYS A 250 -15.99 -3.00 -10.13
CA LYS A 250 -17.38 -3.06 -9.64
C LYS A 250 -18.35 -2.32 -10.57
N PHE A 251 -17.99 -1.12 -11.01
CA PHE A 251 -18.86 -0.30 -11.87
C PHE A 251 -18.73 -0.64 -13.36
N GLY A 252 -17.61 -1.22 -13.77
CA GLY A 252 -17.20 -1.21 -15.16
C GLY A 252 -16.56 0.13 -15.53
N PHE A 253 -15.68 0.11 -16.55
CA PHE A 253 -14.87 1.29 -16.87
C PHE A 253 -15.69 2.45 -17.47
N GLU A 254 -16.71 2.16 -18.29
CA GLU A 254 -17.58 3.18 -18.86
C GLU A 254 -18.36 3.94 -17.79
N GLU A 255 -18.94 3.23 -16.82
CA GLU A 255 -19.66 3.87 -15.73
C GLU A 255 -18.73 4.66 -14.81
N PHE A 256 -17.54 4.12 -14.52
CA PHE A 256 -16.50 4.87 -13.82
C PHE A 256 -16.13 6.17 -14.56
N LYS A 257 -16.02 6.13 -15.90
CA LYS A 257 -15.74 7.29 -16.74
C LYS A 257 -16.88 8.32 -16.69
N ASN A 258 -18.14 7.89 -16.62
CA ASN A 258 -19.29 8.78 -16.44
C ASN A 258 -19.24 9.50 -15.08
N LEU A 259 -18.98 8.76 -13.99
CA LEU A 259 -18.81 9.35 -12.66
C LEU A 259 -17.66 10.37 -12.64
N TYR A 260 -16.54 10.03 -13.26
CA TYR A 260 -15.39 10.94 -13.39
C TYR A 260 -15.75 12.22 -14.15
N LYS A 261 -16.47 12.12 -15.28
CA LYS A 261 -16.89 13.30 -16.05
C LYS A 261 -17.79 14.22 -15.22
N GLY A 262 -18.73 13.67 -14.46
CA GLY A 262 -19.58 14.45 -13.56
C GLY A 262 -18.76 15.22 -12.51
N GLU A 263 -17.82 14.56 -11.84
CA GLU A 263 -16.92 15.23 -10.88
C GLU A 263 -16.02 16.27 -11.56
N LEU A 264 -15.56 16.01 -12.78
CA LEU A 264 -14.69 16.92 -13.54
C LEU A 264 -15.42 18.20 -13.93
N GLU A 265 -16.67 18.10 -14.38
CA GLU A 265 -17.53 19.24 -14.71
C GLU A 265 -17.80 20.08 -13.46
N GLU A 266 -18.25 19.44 -12.36
CA GLU A 266 -18.48 20.12 -11.08
C GLU A 266 -17.21 20.83 -10.57
N LEU A 267 -16.05 20.20 -10.68
CA LEU A 267 -14.77 20.79 -10.25
C LEU A 267 -14.37 22.00 -11.08
N LYS A 268 -14.59 21.97 -12.39
CA LYS A 268 -14.27 23.12 -13.27
C LYS A 268 -15.17 24.33 -12.98
N ASP A 269 -16.39 24.09 -12.53
CA ASP A 269 -17.33 25.16 -12.19
C ASP A 269 -17.10 25.72 -10.78
N THR A 270 -16.67 24.89 -9.83
CA THR A 270 -16.60 25.25 -8.40
C THR A 270 -15.21 25.60 -7.89
N SER A 271 -14.16 25.17 -8.59
CA SER A 271 -12.79 25.21 -8.08
C SER A 271 -11.81 25.75 -9.11
N TYR A 272 -10.79 26.46 -8.64
CA TYR A 272 -9.66 26.87 -9.46
C TYR A 272 -8.41 26.09 -9.06
N ILE A 273 -8.05 25.07 -9.85
CA ILE A 273 -6.87 24.24 -9.62
C ILE A 273 -5.80 24.61 -10.64
N ALA A 274 -4.81 25.40 -10.21
CA ALA A 274 -3.67 25.77 -11.02
C ALA A 274 -2.38 25.18 -10.45
N LEU A 275 -1.64 24.45 -11.30
CA LEU A 275 -0.32 23.98 -10.96
C LEU A 275 0.69 25.11 -11.16
N ARG A 276 1.52 25.37 -10.15
CA ARG A 276 2.57 26.38 -10.26
C ARG A 276 3.68 25.86 -11.16
N LYS A 277 4.35 26.77 -11.86
CA LYS A 277 5.63 26.45 -12.49
C LYS A 277 6.67 26.21 -11.39
N VAL A 278 7.25 25.02 -11.38
CA VAL A 278 8.35 24.69 -10.46
C VAL A 278 9.64 25.05 -11.15
N ASP A 279 10.39 25.97 -10.54
CA ASP A 279 11.77 26.23 -10.93
C ASP A 279 12.67 25.18 -10.26
N PHE A 280 13.53 24.55 -11.05
CA PHE A 280 14.49 23.56 -10.58
C PHE A 280 15.86 24.18 -10.28
N GLY A 281 16.06 25.48 -10.56
CA GLY A 281 17.38 26.08 -10.52
C GLY A 281 18.22 25.56 -11.68
N ILE A 282 18.88 26.48 -12.39
CA ILE A 282 19.47 26.26 -13.71
C ILE A 282 18.41 25.94 -14.76
N GLY A 283 17.86 27.01 -15.33
CA GLY A 283 17.24 26.93 -16.64
C GLY A 283 18.29 26.48 -17.65
N ILE A 284 18.25 25.23 -18.08
CA ILE A 284 19.11 24.78 -19.19
C ILE A 284 18.76 25.56 -20.49
N SER A 285 17.57 26.17 -20.55
CA SER A 285 17.25 27.16 -21.60
C SER A 285 18.08 28.45 -21.51
N GLU A 286 18.72 28.74 -20.38
CA GLU A 286 19.55 29.93 -20.13
C GLU A 286 21.06 29.63 -20.07
N LEU A 287 21.46 28.36 -20.00
CA LEU A 287 22.80 27.90 -20.41
C LEU A 287 22.89 27.99 -21.94
N GLY A 288 22.79 29.22 -22.45
CA GLY A 288 23.09 29.52 -23.84
C GLY A 288 24.46 28.96 -24.18
N PHE A 289 24.57 28.48 -25.41
CA PHE A 289 25.79 28.08 -26.11
C PHE A 289 26.97 29.04 -25.84
N ARG A 290 27.60 28.89 -24.69
CA ARG A 290 28.95 29.38 -24.40
C ARG A 290 29.78 28.14 -24.12
N ILE A 291 29.96 27.37 -25.18
CA ILE A 291 31.20 26.62 -25.36
C ILE A 291 32.28 27.70 -25.27
N SER A 292 32.93 27.83 -24.11
CA SER A 292 34.20 28.56 -24.10
C SER A 292 35.12 27.77 -25.02
N GLU A 293 35.80 28.45 -25.93
CA GLU A 293 36.72 27.88 -26.92
C GLU A 293 37.92 27.12 -26.30
N CYS A 294 37.91 26.84 -24.98
CA CYS A 294 38.93 26.12 -24.24
C CYS A 294 38.77 24.58 -24.21
N ASP A 295 37.64 24.01 -24.66
CA ASP A 295 37.42 22.56 -24.55
C ASP A 295 38.11 21.72 -25.65
N HIS A 296 38.63 22.34 -26.72
CA HIS A 296 39.41 21.64 -27.74
C HIS A 296 40.87 21.37 -27.33
N GLU A 297 41.49 22.23 -26.51
CA GLU A 297 42.89 22.05 -26.12
C GLU A 297 43.09 21.02 -24.98
N ILE A 298 42.07 20.79 -24.15
CA ILE A 298 42.14 19.79 -23.06
C ILE A 298 41.93 18.37 -23.60
N HIS A 299 41.17 18.22 -24.70
CA HIS A 299 40.82 16.92 -25.26
C HIS A 299 42.01 16.21 -25.92
N GLU A 300 43.03 16.94 -26.39
CA GLU A 300 44.29 16.38 -26.91
C GLU A 300 45.32 16.10 -25.80
N ARG A 301 45.39 16.92 -24.74
CA ARG A 301 46.36 16.71 -23.65
C ARG A 301 46.05 15.51 -22.76
N THR A 302 44.77 15.18 -22.55
CA THR A 302 44.37 14.00 -21.76
C THR A 302 44.58 12.65 -22.46
N ARG A 303 44.73 12.62 -23.80
CA ARG A 303 45.01 11.36 -24.53
C ARG A 303 46.45 10.86 -24.37
N ASN A 304 47.40 11.75 -24.11
CA ASN A 304 48.83 11.42 -24.20
C ASN A 304 49.49 10.95 -22.88
N THR A 305 48.75 10.83 -21.77
CA THR A 305 49.34 10.42 -20.48
C THR A 305 48.70 9.22 -19.80
N ARG A 306 47.79 8.47 -20.44
CA ARG A 306 47.07 7.37 -19.75
C ARG A 306 47.05 6.09 -20.58
N LYS A 307 48.17 5.37 -20.53
CA LYS A 307 48.24 3.94 -20.83
C LYS A 307 47.98 3.18 -19.52
N ASP A 308 47.03 2.26 -19.54
CA ASP A 308 46.74 1.23 -18.50
C ASP A 308 45.73 1.54 -17.36
N SER A 309 44.97 2.65 -17.41
CA SER A 309 43.78 2.90 -16.56
C SER A 309 42.51 2.90 -17.44
N ASP A 310 41.43 2.14 -17.22
CA ASP A 310 41.05 1.20 -16.16
C ASP A 310 39.87 0.38 -16.77
N GLU A 311 40.00 -0.94 -16.99
CA GLU A 311 38.94 -1.78 -17.60
C GLU A 311 37.59 -1.64 -16.85
N GLU A 312 37.69 -1.47 -15.53
CA GLU A 312 36.57 -1.21 -14.63
C GLU A 312 35.81 0.09 -14.96
N PHE A 313 36.51 1.15 -15.38
CA PHE A 313 35.88 2.43 -15.72
C PHE A 313 35.05 2.32 -17.00
N GLU A 314 35.54 1.62 -18.02
CA GLU A 314 34.77 1.44 -19.26
C GLU A 314 33.54 0.56 -19.04
N ILE A 315 33.62 -0.44 -18.16
CA ILE A 315 32.44 -1.20 -17.70
C ILE A 315 31.47 -0.28 -16.95
N PHE A 316 31.93 0.48 -15.95
CA PHE A 316 31.08 1.41 -15.21
C PHE A 316 30.39 2.41 -16.15
N LYS A 317 31.15 3.02 -17.07
CA LYS A 317 30.63 3.97 -18.04
C LYS A 317 29.61 3.35 -18.99
N ALA A 318 29.76 2.08 -19.36
CA ALA A 318 28.79 1.41 -20.21
C ALA A 318 27.43 1.25 -19.50
N TYR A 319 27.42 0.82 -18.24
CA TYR A 319 26.17 0.50 -17.52
C TYR A 319 25.57 1.67 -16.76
N ASN A 320 26.40 2.52 -16.17
CA ASN A 320 25.98 3.53 -15.21
C ASN A 320 25.92 4.93 -15.81
N VAL A 321 26.48 5.17 -17.00
CA VAL A 321 26.53 6.52 -17.58
C VAL A 321 25.66 6.63 -18.83
N LEU A 322 24.66 7.51 -18.77
CA LEU A 322 23.74 7.78 -19.89
C LEU A 322 23.94 9.22 -20.40
N PRO A 323 23.93 9.45 -21.72
CA PRO A 323 23.92 10.80 -22.27
C PRO A 323 22.57 11.47 -21.99
N GLN A 324 22.61 12.78 -21.74
CA GLN A 324 21.41 13.60 -21.72
C GLN A 324 21.07 14.10 -23.14
N LYS A 325 19.88 14.70 -23.30
CA LYS A 325 19.54 15.44 -24.53
C LYS A 325 20.37 16.73 -24.68
N GLN A 326 20.91 17.24 -23.57
CA GLN A 326 21.84 18.35 -23.52
C GLN A 326 23.24 17.86 -23.93
N GLU A 327 23.80 18.45 -24.97
CA GLU A 327 25.13 18.08 -25.46
C GLU A 327 26.21 18.33 -24.39
N GLY A 328 27.12 17.37 -24.23
CA GLY A 328 28.21 17.46 -23.24
C GLY A 328 27.81 17.10 -21.80
N TYR A 329 26.54 16.78 -21.53
CA TYR A 329 26.05 16.41 -20.20
C TYR A 329 25.60 14.94 -20.11
N PHE A 330 25.80 14.37 -18.93
CA PHE A 330 25.56 12.96 -18.64
C PHE A 330 24.76 12.78 -17.33
N ILE A 331 24.14 11.61 -17.25
CA ILE A 331 23.49 11.06 -16.06
C ILE A 331 24.40 9.95 -15.56
N VAL A 332 24.73 9.97 -14.28
CA VAL A 332 25.52 8.91 -13.63
C VAL A 332 24.65 8.21 -12.60
N GLY A 333 24.35 6.94 -12.87
CA GLY A 333 23.61 6.05 -11.98
C GLY A 333 24.49 5.48 -10.88
N ILE A 334 24.05 5.65 -9.65
CA ILE A 334 24.70 5.12 -8.45
C ILE A 334 23.84 3.95 -7.98
N ARG A 335 24.36 2.75 -8.20
CA ARG A 335 23.71 1.51 -7.79
C ARG A 335 23.73 1.41 -6.26
N LEU A 336 22.56 1.24 -5.66
CA LEU A 336 22.39 1.03 -4.24
C LEU A 336 21.95 -0.43 -4.04
N PRO A 337 22.84 -1.33 -3.60
CA PRO A 337 22.48 -2.72 -3.35
C PRO A 337 21.24 -2.83 -2.46
N LEU A 338 20.17 -3.42 -3.00
CA LEU A 338 18.87 -3.59 -2.34
C LEU A 338 18.21 -2.27 -1.88
N GLY A 339 18.62 -1.15 -2.47
CA GLY A 339 18.15 0.20 -2.19
C GLY A 339 18.78 0.87 -0.98
N ASP A 340 19.79 0.27 -0.33
CA ASP A 340 20.34 0.77 0.93
C ASP A 340 21.64 1.57 0.71
N ILE A 341 21.80 2.66 1.48
CA ILE A 341 23.04 3.45 1.55
C ILE A 341 23.32 3.88 2.99
N GLN A 342 24.59 3.80 3.41
CA GLN A 342 25.04 4.30 4.71
C GLN A 342 25.01 5.83 4.72
N ALA A 343 24.59 6.41 5.85
CA ALA A 343 24.46 7.86 5.99
C ALA A 343 25.77 8.60 5.72
N GLU A 344 26.91 8.07 6.18
CA GLU A 344 28.23 8.66 5.96
C GLU A 344 28.59 8.70 4.48
N LYS A 345 28.23 7.65 3.72
CA LYS A 345 28.45 7.59 2.27
C LYS A 345 27.52 8.58 1.55
N LEU A 346 26.28 8.75 2.02
CA LEU A 346 25.32 9.68 1.43
C LEU A 346 25.74 11.14 1.65
N ILE A 347 26.28 11.49 2.82
CA ILE A 347 26.83 12.83 3.11
C ILE A 347 27.99 13.14 2.16
N LYS A 348 28.97 12.23 2.06
CA LYS A 348 30.12 12.39 1.16
C LYS A 348 29.68 12.49 -0.30
N LEU A 349 28.69 11.70 -0.71
CA LEU A 349 28.12 11.78 -2.05
C LEU A 349 27.51 13.17 -2.32
N ALA A 350 26.78 13.73 -1.35
CA ALA A 350 26.23 15.08 -1.45
C ALA A 350 27.33 16.16 -1.55
N GLU A 351 28.42 16.01 -0.79
CA GLU A 351 29.59 16.91 -0.86
C GLU A 351 30.28 16.84 -2.23
N ILE A 352 30.47 15.64 -2.79
CA ILE A 352 31.04 15.46 -4.14
C ILE A 352 30.19 16.18 -5.18
N ALA A 353 28.86 16.11 -5.05
CA ALA A 353 27.96 16.81 -5.96
C ALA A 353 28.01 18.33 -5.79
N ASP A 354 28.20 18.85 -4.58
CA ASP A 354 28.38 20.30 -4.35
C ASP A 354 29.65 20.84 -5.05
N GLU A 355 30.70 20.04 -5.15
CA GLU A 355 31.90 20.37 -5.93
C GLU A 355 31.64 20.37 -7.45
N LEU A 356 30.66 19.58 -7.90
CA LEU A 356 30.25 19.48 -9.29
C LEU A 356 29.15 20.49 -9.58
N GLU A 357 29.53 21.63 -10.17
CA GLU A 357 28.56 22.64 -10.60
C GLU A 357 27.39 22.03 -11.36
N SER A 358 26.16 22.46 -11.04
CA SER A 358 24.92 22.15 -11.76
C SER A 358 24.29 20.77 -11.55
N THR A 359 24.71 20.01 -10.55
CA THR A 359 24.20 18.66 -10.32
C THR A 359 22.87 18.58 -9.56
N GLU A 360 22.07 17.56 -9.85
CA GLU A 360 20.78 17.27 -9.19
C GLU A 360 20.68 15.77 -8.90
N PHE A 361 20.19 15.40 -7.71
CA PHE A 361 19.97 14.00 -7.36
C PHE A 361 18.54 13.55 -7.64
N ARG A 362 18.41 12.32 -8.13
CA ARG A 362 17.11 11.70 -8.38
C ARG A 362 17.04 10.27 -7.87
N THR A 363 16.08 9.97 -7.01
CA THR A 363 15.75 8.59 -6.62
C THR A 363 14.87 7.92 -7.66
N SER A 364 14.96 6.60 -7.78
CA SER A 364 14.26 5.84 -8.83
C SER A 364 13.36 4.73 -8.31
N GLN A 365 12.47 4.25 -9.17
CA GLN A 365 11.60 3.09 -8.91
C GLN A 365 12.41 1.78 -8.78
N ASP A 366 13.66 1.80 -9.27
CA ASP A 366 14.63 0.71 -9.16
C ASP A 366 15.48 0.81 -7.90
N GLN A 367 15.11 1.69 -6.97
CA GLN A 367 15.77 1.87 -5.67
C GLN A 367 17.20 2.44 -5.75
N ASN A 368 17.53 3.12 -6.84
CA ASN A 368 18.84 3.73 -7.05
C ASN A 368 18.79 5.27 -6.98
N ILE A 369 19.97 5.89 -6.94
CA ILE A 369 20.15 7.34 -7.06
C ILE A 369 20.82 7.65 -8.41
N TYR A 370 20.36 8.68 -9.09
CA TYR A 370 21.00 9.23 -10.28
C TYR A 370 21.52 10.64 -9.99
N LEU A 371 22.79 10.88 -10.33
CA LEU A 371 23.35 12.21 -10.40
C LEU A 371 23.17 12.74 -11.82
N CYS A 372 22.40 13.81 -11.97
CA CYS A 372 22.09 14.43 -13.24
C CYS A 372 23.00 15.63 -13.50
N ASN A 373 23.13 15.99 -14.77
CA ASN A 373 23.83 17.19 -15.27
C ASN A 373 25.34 17.14 -15.02
N VAL A 374 25.94 15.95 -15.11
CA VAL A 374 27.39 15.76 -14.98
C VAL A 374 28.05 16.14 -16.30
N LYS A 375 28.96 17.12 -16.29
CA LYS A 375 29.75 17.51 -17.48
C LYS A 375 30.63 16.34 -17.95
N SER A 376 30.83 16.22 -19.26
CA SER A 376 31.63 15.14 -19.89
C SER A 376 33.02 14.94 -19.25
N ASN A 377 33.73 16.04 -19.00
CA ASN A 377 35.06 16.07 -18.39
C ASN A 377 35.08 15.67 -16.90
N SER A 378 33.92 15.67 -16.25
CA SER A 378 33.76 15.38 -14.82
C SER A 378 33.38 13.92 -14.54
N VAL A 379 33.00 13.14 -15.56
CA VAL A 379 32.56 11.74 -15.40
C VAL A 379 33.66 10.85 -14.82
N TYR A 380 34.90 10.95 -15.32
CA TYR A 380 36.01 10.14 -14.81
C TYR A 380 36.46 10.58 -13.39
N PRO A 381 36.69 11.88 -13.10
CA PRO A 381 36.93 12.33 -11.73
C PRO A 381 35.84 11.91 -10.74
N LEU A 382 34.57 11.96 -11.15
CA LEU A 382 33.45 11.48 -10.33
C LEU A 382 33.56 9.96 -10.08
N TYR A 383 33.87 9.17 -11.10
CA TYR A 383 34.06 7.72 -10.95
C TYR A 383 35.15 7.40 -9.91
N GLU A 384 36.30 8.05 -9.96
CA GLU A 384 37.40 7.84 -9.00
C GLU A 384 36.92 8.08 -7.56
N LYS A 385 36.22 9.20 -7.33
CA LYS A 385 35.65 9.50 -6.00
C LYS A 385 34.58 8.49 -5.58
N LEU A 386 33.73 8.05 -6.51
CA LEU A 386 32.74 7.00 -6.22
C LEU A 386 33.42 5.67 -5.90
N LYS A 387 34.55 5.34 -6.53
CA LYS A 387 35.34 4.14 -6.26
C LYS A 387 35.92 4.18 -4.85
N GLU A 388 36.43 5.32 -4.40
CA GLU A 388 36.88 5.54 -3.01
C GLU A 388 35.75 5.36 -1.97
N LEU A 389 34.49 5.65 -2.35
CA LEU A 389 33.32 5.46 -1.50
C LEU A 389 32.67 4.07 -1.61
N GLU A 390 33.21 3.20 -2.48
CA GLU A 390 32.61 1.91 -2.87
C GLU A 390 31.17 2.07 -3.43
N LEU A 391 30.95 3.13 -4.20
CA LEU A 391 29.69 3.47 -4.88
C LEU A 391 29.79 3.38 -6.41
N ALA A 392 30.95 2.97 -6.94
CA ALA A 392 31.20 2.81 -8.37
C ALA A 392 30.84 1.41 -8.91
N SER A 393 29.99 0.65 -8.20
CA SER A 393 29.58 -0.70 -8.63
C SER A 393 28.81 -0.64 -9.97
N PRO A 394 29.21 -1.44 -10.98
CA PRO A 394 28.54 -1.47 -12.27
C PRO A 394 27.21 -2.23 -12.24
N TYR A 395 26.60 -2.37 -13.43
CA TYR A 395 25.41 -3.20 -13.70
C TYR A 395 24.11 -2.72 -13.06
N ILE A 396 23.97 -1.40 -12.88
CA ILE A 396 22.72 -0.78 -12.43
C ILE A 396 21.52 -1.19 -13.32
N SER A 397 20.36 -1.45 -12.70
CA SER A 397 19.12 -1.88 -13.35
C SER A 397 19.21 -3.18 -14.18
N THR A 398 20.21 -4.04 -13.95
CA THR A 398 20.33 -5.38 -14.56
C THR A 398 19.86 -6.48 -13.59
N VAL A 399 20.04 -7.76 -13.93
CA VAL A 399 19.78 -8.87 -12.98
C VAL A 399 20.72 -8.88 -11.78
N PHE A 400 21.88 -8.22 -11.85
CA PHE A 400 22.76 -8.02 -10.71
C PHE A 400 22.23 -6.92 -9.78
N ASP A 401 21.24 -6.15 -10.22
CA ASP A 401 20.59 -5.10 -9.43
C ASP A 401 19.10 -5.43 -9.21
N PRO A 402 18.80 -6.56 -8.52
CA PRO A 402 17.43 -6.96 -8.25
C PRO A 402 16.76 -5.98 -7.30
N VAL A 403 15.50 -5.66 -7.58
CA VAL A 403 14.69 -4.79 -6.72
C VAL A 403 13.94 -5.65 -5.71
N ALA A 404 14.22 -5.43 -4.43
CA ALA A 404 13.65 -6.21 -3.34
C ALA A 404 12.85 -5.32 -2.39
N CYS A 405 11.72 -5.84 -1.90
CA CYS A 405 11.05 -5.21 -0.76
C CYS A 405 11.76 -5.56 0.55
N GLN A 406 11.41 -4.85 1.64
CA GLN A 406 12.02 -5.07 2.96
C GLN A 406 11.93 -6.52 3.50
N GLY A 407 10.97 -7.32 3.03
CA GLY A 407 10.92 -8.74 3.39
C GLY A 407 10.60 -9.03 4.86
N ALA A 408 10.69 -10.31 5.24
CA ALA A 408 10.33 -10.80 6.57
C ALA A 408 11.29 -10.36 7.69
N SER A 409 12.52 -9.94 7.40
CA SER A 409 13.44 -9.36 8.41
C SER A 409 12.84 -8.14 9.09
N THR A 410 12.19 -7.25 8.32
CA THR A 410 11.71 -5.95 8.84
C THR A 410 10.19 -5.79 8.78
N CYS A 411 9.52 -6.33 7.76
CA CYS A 411 8.11 -6.05 7.50
C CYS A 411 7.18 -6.99 8.30
N ASN A 412 6.17 -6.42 8.97
CA ASN A 412 5.11 -7.17 9.65
C ASN A 412 4.34 -8.15 8.74
N LEU A 413 4.27 -7.86 7.44
CA LEU A 413 3.57 -8.70 6.44
C LEU A 413 4.49 -9.62 5.65
N GLY A 414 5.80 -9.54 5.85
CA GLY A 414 6.75 -10.37 5.13
C GLY A 414 6.55 -11.85 5.48
N LEU A 415 6.32 -12.68 4.47
CA LEU A 415 6.21 -14.12 4.63
C LEU A 415 7.57 -14.80 4.40
N CYS A 416 8.35 -14.27 3.46
CA CYS A 416 9.72 -14.70 3.16
C CYS A 416 10.66 -13.51 3.23
N ASP A 417 11.94 -13.77 3.48
CA ASP A 417 12.98 -12.75 3.40
C ASP A 417 13.38 -12.49 1.94
N SER A 418 12.94 -11.36 1.38
CA SER A 418 13.26 -10.96 0.02
C SER A 418 14.62 -10.30 -0.13
N LYS A 419 15.14 -9.63 0.92
CA LYS A 419 16.46 -8.99 0.86
C LYS A 419 17.55 -10.05 0.94
N ALA A 420 17.40 -11.01 1.84
CA ALA A 420 18.35 -12.12 1.96
C ALA A 420 18.38 -13.00 0.69
N LEU A 421 17.21 -13.33 0.11
CA LEU A 421 17.17 -14.02 -1.19
C LEU A 421 17.88 -13.21 -2.31
N ALA A 422 17.67 -11.90 -2.36
CA ALA A 422 18.29 -11.05 -3.37
C ALA A 422 19.81 -11.02 -3.23
N HIS A 423 20.31 -10.91 -1.99
CA HIS A 423 21.75 -10.98 -1.70
C HIS A 423 22.36 -12.31 -2.15
N ASP A 424 21.79 -13.45 -1.72
CA ASP A 424 22.28 -14.77 -2.08
C ASP A 424 22.23 -15.01 -3.60
N LEU A 425 21.21 -14.48 -4.27
CA LEU A 425 21.13 -14.54 -5.73
C LEU A 425 22.27 -13.75 -6.38
N ILE A 426 22.54 -12.52 -5.95
CA ILE A 426 23.64 -11.71 -6.50
C ILE A 426 24.97 -12.44 -6.32
N GLU A 427 25.27 -12.88 -5.10
CA GLU A 427 26.52 -13.60 -4.78
C GLU A 427 26.68 -14.87 -5.62
N PHE A 428 25.58 -15.60 -5.83
CA PHE A 428 25.58 -16.81 -6.63
C PHE A 428 25.82 -16.51 -8.12
N LEU A 429 25.18 -15.48 -8.67
CA LEU A 429 25.38 -15.07 -10.08
C LEU A 429 26.80 -14.57 -10.33
N GLU A 430 27.40 -13.85 -9.37
CA GLU A 430 28.79 -13.35 -9.45
C GLU A 430 29.80 -14.50 -9.45
N LYS A 431 29.63 -15.51 -8.58
CA LYS A 431 30.52 -16.69 -8.50
C LYS A 431 30.51 -17.54 -9.77
N ASP A 432 29.41 -17.55 -10.51
CA ASP A 432 29.21 -18.40 -11.68
C ASP A 432 29.77 -17.84 -12.99
N GLY A 433 30.33 -16.62 -12.98
CA GLY A 433 30.94 -16.00 -14.16
C GLY A 433 29.94 -15.70 -15.29
N LEU A 434 28.68 -15.42 -14.96
CA LEU A 434 27.69 -15.03 -15.97
C LEU A 434 28.12 -13.70 -16.61
N ASN A 435 28.29 -13.70 -17.94
CA ASN A 435 28.65 -12.47 -18.66
C ASN A 435 27.54 -11.41 -18.49
N PRO A 436 27.83 -10.24 -17.87
CA PRO A 436 26.87 -9.16 -17.69
C PRO A 436 26.36 -8.53 -18.99
N GLU A 437 27.12 -8.61 -20.10
CA GLU A 437 26.70 -8.13 -21.43
C GLU A 437 25.45 -8.86 -21.94
N PHE A 438 25.28 -10.11 -21.52
CA PHE A 438 24.19 -10.98 -21.97
C PHE A 438 22.84 -10.68 -21.28
N LEU A 439 22.86 -9.97 -20.13
CA LEU A 439 21.69 -9.84 -19.25
C LEU A 439 20.86 -8.57 -19.53
N ASN A 440 21.19 -7.85 -20.59
CA ASN A 440 20.46 -6.68 -21.05
C ASN A 440 19.01 -7.06 -21.41
N GLY A 441 18.05 -6.41 -20.76
CA GLY A 441 16.62 -6.66 -20.92
C GLY A 441 16.01 -7.56 -19.85
N PHE A 442 16.79 -8.34 -19.10
CA PHE A 442 16.29 -9.04 -17.92
C PHE A 442 16.38 -8.16 -16.67
N ASN A 443 15.35 -8.23 -15.84
CA ASN A 443 15.36 -7.67 -14.49
C ASN A 443 14.65 -8.63 -13.53
N ILE A 444 14.99 -8.51 -12.25
CA ILE A 444 14.45 -9.37 -11.20
C ILE A 444 13.77 -8.48 -10.16
N ARG A 445 12.51 -8.80 -9.87
CA ARG A 445 11.67 -8.07 -8.89
C ARG A 445 11.20 -9.03 -7.80
N ILE A 446 11.65 -8.81 -6.57
CA ILE A 446 11.49 -9.76 -5.45
C ILE A 446 10.60 -9.19 -4.36
N ASN A 447 9.62 -9.99 -3.95
CA ASN A 447 8.68 -9.65 -2.91
C ASN A 447 8.56 -10.76 -1.86
N GLY A 448 8.71 -10.43 -0.58
CA GLY A 448 8.49 -11.39 0.51
C GLY A 448 7.01 -11.77 0.74
N CYS A 449 6.05 -11.14 0.05
CA CYS A 449 4.62 -11.42 0.19
C CYS A 449 3.83 -10.93 -1.06
N PRO A 450 2.53 -11.27 -1.23
CA PRO A 450 1.78 -10.93 -2.44
C PRO A 450 1.43 -9.43 -2.59
N ASN A 451 1.84 -8.54 -1.68
CA ASN A 451 1.48 -7.11 -1.73
C ASN A 451 2.23 -6.28 -2.80
N ALA A 452 3.20 -6.87 -3.49
CA ALA A 452 3.91 -6.27 -4.63
C ALA A 452 4.63 -4.93 -4.33
N CYS A 453 5.21 -4.76 -3.14
CA CYS A 453 6.03 -3.58 -2.80
C CYS A 453 7.30 -3.44 -3.68
N GLY A 454 8.05 -4.52 -3.88
CA GLY A 454 9.14 -4.65 -4.87
C GLY A 454 8.68 -4.85 -6.32
N GLN A 455 7.38 -4.69 -6.61
CA GLN A 455 6.84 -4.65 -7.98
C GLN A 455 7.04 -5.94 -8.81
N HIS A 456 7.01 -7.13 -8.20
CA HIS A 456 7.10 -8.40 -8.94
C HIS A 456 6.22 -8.54 -10.20
N PRO A 457 4.99 -7.96 -10.30
CA PRO A 457 4.19 -8.09 -11.52
C PRO A 457 4.77 -7.35 -12.75
N THR A 458 5.72 -6.43 -12.56
CA THR A 458 6.37 -5.69 -13.66
C THR A 458 7.73 -6.28 -14.02
N GLY A 459 8.21 -7.26 -13.25
CA GLY A 459 9.49 -7.90 -13.52
C GLY A 459 9.43 -8.74 -14.77
N VAL A 460 10.52 -8.73 -15.54
CA VAL A 460 10.74 -9.77 -16.56
C VAL A 460 10.81 -11.12 -15.86
N ILE A 461 11.48 -11.15 -14.69
CA ILE A 461 11.40 -12.22 -13.70
C ILE A 461 10.84 -11.64 -12.40
N GLY A 462 9.65 -12.08 -12.01
CA GLY A 462 8.97 -11.67 -10.78
C GLY A 462 8.93 -12.80 -9.76
N LEU A 463 9.21 -12.48 -8.49
CA LEU A 463 9.14 -13.43 -7.38
C LEU A 463 8.20 -12.90 -6.29
N HIS A 464 7.23 -13.71 -5.85
CA HIS A 464 6.51 -13.41 -4.60
C HIS A 464 6.55 -14.56 -3.61
N GLY A 465 6.84 -14.25 -2.35
CA GLY A 465 6.92 -15.19 -1.23
C GLY A 465 5.54 -15.62 -0.73
N LEU A 466 5.41 -16.91 -0.48
CA LEU A 466 4.26 -17.54 0.14
C LEU A 466 4.72 -18.67 1.07
N VAL A 467 3.80 -19.21 1.85
CA VAL A 467 4.09 -20.31 2.77
C VAL A 467 3.20 -21.48 2.40
N ARG A 468 3.81 -22.67 2.33
CA ARG A 468 3.08 -23.94 2.18
C ARG A 468 3.40 -24.85 3.36
N LYS A 469 2.51 -25.79 3.64
CA LYS A 469 2.79 -26.87 4.59
C LYS A 469 3.45 -28.01 3.84
N VAL A 470 4.59 -28.48 4.33
CA VAL A 470 5.23 -29.72 3.89
C VAL A 470 5.22 -30.65 5.10
N GLY A 471 4.42 -31.72 5.03
CA GLY A 471 4.00 -32.45 6.23
C GLY A 471 3.21 -31.53 7.18
N MET A 472 3.62 -31.46 8.45
CA MET A 472 2.99 -30.59 9.46
C MET A 472 3.67 -29.24 9.66
N ARG A 473 4.77 -28.95 8.95
CA ARG A 473 5.57 -27.72 9.17
C ARG A 473 5.37 -26.69 8.05
N PRO A 474 5.32 -25.39 8.39
CA PRO A 474 5.33 -24.32 7.40
C PRO A 474 6.72 -24.21 6.76
N VAL A 475 6.76 -24.05 5.44
CA VAL A 475 7.98 -23.92 4.64
C VAL A 475 7.83 -22.71 3.71
N PRO A 476 8.87 -21.86 3.55
CA PRO A 476 8.84 -20.72 2.64
C PRO A 476 8.99 -21.16 1.18
N PHE A 477 8.15 -20.63 0.32
CA PHE A 477 8.15 -20.85 -1.13
C PHE A 477 8.11 -19.51 -1.86
N TYR A 478 8.59 -19.48 -3.09
CA TYR A 478 8.38 -18.37 -4.00
C TYR A 478 7.56 -18.82 -5.21
N LYS A 479 6.56 -18.01 -5.55
CA LYS A 479 5.89 -18.04 -6.84
C LYS A 479 6.77 -17.34 -7.87
N ILE A 480 7.01 -18.01 -8.98
CA ILE A 480 7.77 -17.53 -10.12
C ILE A 480 6.81 -16.95 -11.15
N LEU A 481 7.05 -15.72 -11.56
CA LEU A 481 6.31 -15.02 -12.60
C LEU A 481 7.27 -14.58 -13.72
N LEU A 482 6.82 -14.60 -14.98
CA LEU A 482 7.61 -14.18 -16.14
C LEU A 482 6.87 -13.23 -17.07
N GLY A 483 7.63 -12.35 -17.73
CA GLY A 483 7.17 -11.58 -18.89
C GLY A 483 6.44 -10.27 -18.57
N GLY A 484 6.71 -9.65 -17.41
CA GLY A 484 6.23 -8.31 -17.11
C GLY A 484 6.85 -7.25 -18.03
N ARG A 485 6.00 -6.42 -18.64
CA ARG A 485 6.36 -5.32 -19.53
C ARG A 485 5.61 -4.06 -19.15
N VAL A 486 6.28 -2.92 -19.18
CA VAL A 486 5.67 -1.61 -18.95
C VAL A 486 6.04 -0.70 -20.10
N GLU A 487 5.02 -0.33 -20.85
CA GLU A 487 5.08 0.56 -22.02
C GLU A 487 3.64 0.97 -22.33
N GLU A 488 3.43 2.23 -22.67
CA GLU A 488 2.11 2.74 -23.04
C GLU A 488 1.50 1.90 -24.18
N GLY A 489 0.27 1.43 -24.00
CA GLY A 489 -0.42 0.56 -24.96
C GLY A 489 0.05 -0.89 -25.02
N LYS A 490 1.21 -1.25 -24.44
CA LYS A 490 1.76 -2.64 -24.42
C LYS A 490 2.02 -3.19 -23.03
N THR A 491 1.60 -2.48 -21.98
CA THR A 491 1.83 -2.89 -20.59
C THR A 491 1.16 -4.24 -20.31
N LYS A 492 1.95 -5.20 -19.84
CA LYS A 492 1.54 -6.59 -19.55
C LYS A 492 2.12 -7.00 -18.19
N LEU A 493 1.28 -7.58 -17.35
CA LEU A 493 1.74 -8.12 -16.06
C LEU A 493 2.39 -9.48 -16.28
N ALA A 494 3.43 -9.77 -15.48
CA ALA A 494 4.08 -11.06 -15.47
C ALA A 494 3.08 -12.18 -15.13
N GLN A 495 3.19 -13.30 -15.84
CA GLN A 495 2.32 -14.47 -15.67
C GLN A 495 2.98 -15.48 -14.73
N GLU A 496 2.17 -16.11 -13.88
CA GLU A 496 2.63 -17.22 -13.04
C GLU A 496 3.08 -18.40 -13.89
N VAL A 497 4.24 -18.94 -13.55
CA VAL A 497 4.86 -20.10 -14.21
C VAL A 497 4.90 -21.31 -13.27
N GLY A 498 5.06 -21.06 -11.96
CA GLY A 498 4.87 -22.07 -10.95
C GLY A 498 5.51 -21.67 -9.62
N ILE A 499 5.70 -22.63 -8.72
CA ILE A 499 6.04 -22.36 -7.32
C ILE A 499 7.14 -23.32 -6.87
N VAL A 500 8.21 -22.76 -6.31
CA VAL A 500 9.39 -23.51 -5.85
C VAL A 500 9.74 -23.17 -4.40
N PRO A 501 10.37 -24.10 -3.65
CA PRO A 501 10.87 -23.81 -2.32
C PRO A 501 11.88 -22.67 -2.36
N ALA A 502 11.89 -21.81 -1.33
CA ALA A 502 12.71 -20.60 -1.34
C ALA A 502 14.20 -20.89 -1.62
N ARG A 503 14.76 -21.93 -0.98
CA ARG A 503 16.16 -22.34 -1.15
C ARG A 503 16.53 -22.80 -2.57
N ASN A 504 15.54 -23.21 -3.38
CA ASN A 504 15.79 -23.66 -4.74
C ASN A 504 15.75 -22.52 -5.77
N VAL A 505 15.30 -21.32 -5.37
CA VAL A 505 15.16 -20.17 -6.28
C VAL A 505 16.49 -19.77 -6.93
N PRO A 506 17.63 -19.62 -6.21
CA PRO A 506 18.88 -19.23 -6.85
C PRO A 506 19.36 -20.23 -7.91
N TYR A 507 19.23 -21.53 -7.65
CA TYR A 507 19.60 -22.59 -8.59
C TYR A 507 18.73 -22.58 -9.85
N LEU A 508 17.41 -22.45 -9.68
CA LEU A 508 16.47 -22.36 -10.79
C LEU A 508 16.78 -21.14 -11.68
N LEU A 509 16.98 -19.97 -11.07
CA LEU A 509 17.25 -18.74 -11.82
C LEU A 509 18.60 -18.79 -12.54
N LYS A 510 19.62 -19.38 -11.91
CA LYS A 510 20.92 -19.60 -12.54
C LYS A 510 20.82 -20.52 -13.76
N ASP A 511 20.15 -21.67 -13.64
CA ASP A 511 19.96 -22.59 -14.77
C ASP A 511 19.17 -21.91 -15.91
N PHE A 512 18.14 -21.14 -15.56
CA PHE A 512 17.36 -20.37 -16.53
C PHE A 512 18.21 -19.31 -17.26
N LEU A 513 18.91 -18.46 -16.51
CA LEU A 513 19.72 -17.38 -17.07
C LEU A 513 20.90 -17.92 -17.90
N LYS A 514 21.54 -19.02 -17.46
CA LYS A 514 22.57 -19.73 -18.26
C LYS A 514 22.00 -20.25 -19.57
N ALA A 515 20.83 -20.87 -19.55
CA ALA A 515 20.19 -21.42 -20.75
C ALA A 515 19.62 -20.34 -21.68
N SER A 516 19.39 -19.13 -21.19
CA SER A 516 19.04 -17.97 -22.02
C SER A 516 20.25 -17.41 -22.77
N GLN A 517 21.49 -17.65 -22.32
CA GLN A 517 22.73 -17.10 -22.91
C GLN A 517 22.82 -17.26 -24.44
N GLY A 518 23.17 -16.16 -25.11
CA GLY A 518 23.28 -16.05 -26.57
C GLY A 518 21.96 -16.02 -27.36
N LYS A 519 20.78 -16.10 -26.73
CA LYS A 519 19.51 -16.26 -27.47
C LYS A 519 18.81 -14.95 -27.84
N VAL A 520 18.88 -13.94 -26.98
CA VAL A 520 18.15 -12.68 -27.14
C VAL A 520 19.05 -11.64 -27.82
N ARG A 521 18.57 -11.01 -28.90
CA ARG A 521 19.18 -9.78 -29.40
C ARG A 521 18.85 -8.64 -28.45
N THR A 522 19.86 -7.84 -28.15
CA THR A 522 19.67 -6.58 -27.43
C THR A 522 19.05 -5.56 -28.40
N SER A 523 17.73 -5.53 -28.50
CA SER A 523 17.05 -4.44 -29.22
C SER A 523 16.83 -3.25 -28.28
N ASP A 524 17.44 -2.12 -28.65
CA ASP A 524 17.09 -0.69 -28.48
C ASP A 524 16.33 -0.13 -27.26
N CYS A 525 16.07 -0.90 -26.20
CA CYS A 525 15.24 -0.46 -25.08
C CYS A 525 16.02 -0.30 -23.77
N ARG A 526 15.87 0.89 -23.18
CA ARG A 526 16.52 1.48 -21.97
C ARG A 526 18.04 1.63 -21.96
N LEU A 527 18.80 0.79 -22.66
CA LEU A 527 20.27 0.79 -22.66
C LEU A 527 20.88 0.87 -24.07
N SER A 528 20.18 1.47 -25.05
CA SER A 528 20.61 1.56 -26.46
C SER A 528 21.96 2.27 -26.71
N ILE A 529 22.65 2.73 -25.67
CA ILE A 529 24.02 3.25 -25.74
C ILE A 529 25.08 2.16 -25.53
N VAL A 530 24.76 1.06 -24.85
CA VAL A 530 25.71 -0.04 -24.58
C VAL A 530 26.09 -0.77 -25.88
N ASP A 531 25.10 -1.02 -26.75
CA ASP A 531 25.27 -1.81 -27.98
C ASP A 531 26.08 -1.07 -29.07
N CYS A 532 26.10 0.27 -29.06
CA CYS A 532 26.87 1.06 -30.02
C CYS A 532 28.37 1.20 -29.64
N ARG A 533 28.72 1.04 -28.36
CA ARG A 533 30.08 1.28 -27.84
C ARG A 533 30.92 0.00 -27.67
N LEU A 534 30.32 -1.12 -27.24
CA LEU A 534 31.04 -2.39 -27.04
C LEU A 534 31.56 -3.00 -28.36
N LYS A 535 30.90 -2.74 -29.50
CA LYS A 535 31.39 -3.13 -30.83
C LYS A 535 32.77 -2.54 -31.19
N LYS A 536 33.20 -1.46 -30.53
CA LYS A 536 34.56 -0.91 -30.71
C LYS A 536 35.59 -1.55 -29.78
N ILE A 537 35.20 -1.95 -28.57
CA ILE A 537 36.12 -2.50 -27.56
C ILE A 537 36.60 -3.92 -27.95
N SER A 538 35.71 -4.76 -28.48
CA SER A 538 36.05 -6.10 -28.97
C SER A 538 36.99 -6.13 -30.19
N SER A 539 37.26 -4.97 -30.81
CA SER A 539 38.18 -4.85 -31.94
C SER A 539 39.63 -4.51 -31.54
N GLN A 540 39.93 -4.28 -30.25
CA GLN A 540 41.25 -3.78 -29.81
C GLN A 540 41.93 -4.54 -28.66
N SER A 541 41.28 -5.49 -27.98
CA SER A 541 41.93 -6.33 -26.96
C SER A 541 42.40 -7.66 -27.53
N SER A 542 43.72 -7.87 -27.57
CA SER A 542 44.37 -9.13 -27.94
C SER A 542 44.25 -10.15 -26.80
N ILE A 543 43.05 -10.71 -26.61
CA ILE A 543 42.85 -11.93 -25.81
C ILE A 543 42.71 -13.09 -26.79
N ASN A 544 43.80 -13.84 -26.95
CA ASN A 544 43.82 -15.04 -27.77
C ASN A 544 43.02 -16.18 -27.12
N ASN A 545 42.19 -16.80 -27.95
CA ASN A 545 41.71 -18.19 -27.90
C ASN A 545 40.63 -18.58 -26.88
N HIS A 546 39.40 -18.18 -27.19
CA HIS A 546 38.39 -19.13 -27.67
C HIS A 546 37.37 -18.38 -28.53
N GLN A 547 37.53 -18.47 -29.85
CA GLN A 547 36.46 -18.15 -30.81
C GLN A 547 35.31 -19.14 -30.62
N SER A 548 34.41 -18.87 -29.68
CA SER A 548 33.01 -19.23 -29.87
C SER A 548 32.38 -18.05 -30.60
N SER A 549 32.03 -18.28 -31.86
CA SER A 549 31.12 -17.46 -32.66
C SER A 549 30.12 -16.69 -31.79
N ILE A 550 30.12 -15.35 -31.87
CA ILE A 550 28.99 -14.54 -31.43
C ILE A 550 27.83 -14.96 -32.35
N GLN A 551 27.03 -15.94 -31.91
CA GLN A 551 25.82 -16.32 -32.60
C GLN A 551 24.88 -15.11 -32.53
N ASN A 552 24.43 -14.65 -33.69
CA ASN A 552 23.29 -13.74 -33.78
C ASN A 552 22.16 -14.33 -32.93
N GLY A 553 21.74 -13.63 -31.86
CA GLY A 553 20.58 -14.05 -31.06
C GLY A 553 19.40 -14.38 -31.98
N GLY A 554 18.73 -15.51 -31.71
CA GLY A 554 17.62 -16.02 -32.51
C GLY A 554 16.31 -15.25 -32.34
N TYR A 555 16.23 -14.36 -31.35
CA TYR A 555 15.03 -13.60 -30.98
C TYR A 555 15.29 -12.09 -30.95
N ASP A 556 14.30 -11.29 -31.35
CA ASP A 556 14.45 -9.84 -31.53
C ASP A 556 14.52 -9.06 -30.21
N ASP A 557 13.82 -9.51 -29.17
CA ASP A 557 13.87 -8.96 -27.82
C ASP A 557 13.63 -10.04 -26.75
N VAL A 558 13.76 -9.67 -25.47
CA VAL A 558 13.57 -10.61 -24.35
C VAL A 558 12.15 -11.15 -24.28
N TYR A 559 11.15 -10.37 -24.67
CA TYR A 559 9.74 -10.76 -24.62
C TYR A 559 9.41 -11.78 -25.71
N ASP A 560 9.98 -11.62 -26.91
CA ASP A 560 9.87 -12.57 -28.01
C ASP A 560 10.46 -13.93 -27.61
N TYR A 561 11.64 -13.93 -26.97
CA TYR A 561 12.22 -15.16 -26.42
C TYR A 561 11.32 -15.80 -25.36
N LEU A 562 10.81 -15.01 -24.41
CA LEU A 562 9.96 -15.54 -23.34
C LEU A 562 8.65 -16.15 -23.88
N GLU A 563 8.06 -15.55 -24.92
CA GLU A 563 6.83 -16.03 -25.54
C GLU A 563 7.04 -17.30 -26.36
N LYS A 564 8.18 -17.44 -27.05
CA LYS A 564 8.47 -18.58 -27.93
C LYS A 564 9.11 -19.78 -27.22
N GLU A 565 10.01 -19.54 -26.26
CA GLU A 565 10.84 -20.61 -25.67
C GLU A 565 11.02 -20.46 -24.16
N GLY A 566 11.30 -19.25 -23.67
CA GLY A 566 11.69 -19.01 -22.29
C GLY A 566 10.64 -19.44 -21.25
N LYS A 567 9.35 -19.27 -21.55
CA LYS A 567 8.28 -19.74 -20.65
C LYS A 567 8.32 -21.26 -20.46
N SER A 568 8.39 -22.02 -21.56
CA SER A 568 8.41 -23.50 -21.50
C SER A 568 9.66 -24.02 -20.78
N LEU A 569 10.82 -23.39 -21.03
CA LEU A 569 12.05 -23.69 -20.31
C LEU A 569 11.90 -23.47 -18.79
N MET A 570 11.31 -22.35 -18.39
CA MET A 570 11.08 -22.06 -16.98
C MET A 570 10.10 -23.04 -16.34
N GLU A 571 9.04 -23.46 -17.02
CA GLU A 571 8.10 -24.49 -16.53
C GLU A 571 8.82 -25.81 -16.24
N GLN A 572 9.67 -26.27 -17.16
CA GLN A 572 10.49 -27.48 -16.97
C GLN A 572 11.44 -27.37 -15.78
N LEU A 573 12.10 -26.21 -15.62
CA LEU A 573 12.99 -25.96 -14.48
C LEU A 573 12.20 -25.91 -13.16
N VAL A 574 11.03 -25.27 -13.14
CA VAL A 574 10.15 -25.25 -11.96
C VAL A 574 9.80 -26.67 -11.54
N GLU A 575 9.40 -27.55 -12.46
CA GLU A 575 9.10 -28.95 -12.14
C GLU A 575 10.30 -29.67 -11.52
N ARG A 576 11.50 -29.47 -12.09
CA ARG A 576 12.75 -30.04 -11.56
C ARG A 576 13.08 -29.54 -10.14
N PHE A 577 12.80 -28.28 -9.83
CA PHE A 577 13.14 -27.64 -8.56
C PHE A 577 11.96 -27.56 -7.56
N ALA A 578 10.78 -28.09 -7.89
CA ALA A 578 9.59 -28.06 -7.03
C ALA A 578 9.65 -29.03 -5.84
N TYR A 579 10.58 -30.00 -5.86
CA TYR A 579 10.66 -31.05 -4.85
C TYR A 579 11.16 -30.55 -3.50
N VAL A 580 10.47 -30.97 -2.44
CA VAL A 580 10.92 -30.89 -1.05
C VAL A 580 10.96 -32.31 -0.48
N PRO A 581 12.13 -32.82 -0.05
CA PRO A 581 12.21 -34.17 0.50
C PRO A 581 11.34 -34.35 1.77
N PRO A 582 10.66 -35.50 1.93
CA PRO A 582 9.88 -35.81 3.14
C PRO A 582 10.75 -35.82 4.41
N TYR A 583 10.16 -35.42 5.52
CA TYR A 583 10.83 -35.35 6.83
C TYR A 583 11.41 -36.70 7.30
N GLU A 584 10.70 -37.81 7.08
CA GLU A 584 11.09 -39.16 7.52
C GLU A 584 12.30 -39.71 6.76
N GLU A 585 12.48 -39.35 5.49
CA GLU A 585 13.67 -39.70 4.71
C GLU A 585 14.94 -39.00 5.22
N ASN A 586 14.80 -37.90 5.96
CA ASN A 586 15.92 -37.13 6.53
C ASN A 586 16.43 -37.72 7.85
N ILE A 587 15.62 -38.51 8.57
CA ILE A 587 16.01 -39.13 9.85
C ILE A 587 16.92 -40.36 9.60
N HIS A 588 16.66 -41.13 8.54
CA HIS A 588 17.38 -42.38 8.27
C HIS A 588 18.70 -42.20 7.49
N LYS A 589 18.88 -41.09 6.76
CA LYS A 589 20.11 -40.81 5.98
C LYS A 589 21.25 -40.19 6.80
N ALA A 590 21.07 -39.99 8.10
CA ALA A 590 22.05 -39.35 8.98
C ALA A 590 23.07 -40.31 9.64
N LYS A 591 23.15 -41.61 9.27
CA LYS A 591 23.83 -42.59 10.14
C LYS A 591 24.66 -43.73 9.51
N PRO A 592 24.93 -43.83 8.20
CA PRO A 592 26.36 -43.90 7.77
C PRO A 592 26.61 -43.67 6.25
N LEU A 593 27.30 -42.61 5.83
CA LEU A 593 27.93 -42.54 4.49
C LEU A 593 29.18 -41.64 4.54
N VAL A 594 30.19 -42.09 5.28
CA VAL A 594 31.58 -41.60 5.21
C VAL A 594 32.44 -42.77 4.77
N SER A 595 32.39 -43.12 3.49
CA SER A 595 33.44 -43.90 2.82
C SER A 595 33.08 -44.03 1.34
N GLU A 596 34.02 -43.62 0.48
CA GLU A 596 34.08 -43.88 -0.97
C GLU A 596 33.29 -42.93 -1.89
N VAL A 597 34.03 -41.99 -2.50
CA VAL A 597 34.24 -41.82 -3.96
C VAL A 597 34.57 -40.36 -4.29
N ASN A 598 35.72 -40.17 -4.96
CA ASN A 598 36.28 -38.90 -5.41
C ASN A 598 35.47 -38.28 -6.59
N HIS A 599 35.35 -36.95 -6.57
CA HIS A 599 34.86 -36.02 -7.61
C HIS A 599 33.35 -35.95 -7.93
N LYS A 600 32.62 -35.04 -7.22
CA LYS A 600 31.50 -34.13 -7.64
C LYS A 600 30.71 -33.64 -6.39
N PRO A 601 29.76 -32.70 -6.54
CA PRO A 601 29.82 -31.26 -6.18
C PRO A 601 29.75 -30.95 -4.65
N LYS A 602 30.51 -29.94 -4.20
CA LYS A 602 30.37 -29.37 -2.84
C LYS A 602 29.08 -28.54 -2.76
N ALA A 603 28.32 -28.76 -1.68
CA ALA A 603 27.06 -28.12 -1.30
C ALA A 603 25.77 -28.71 -1.91
N LEU A 604 25.50 -30.00 -1.67
CA LEU A 604 24.12 -30.49 -1.55
C LEU A 604 23.94 -31.67 -0.58
N VAL A 605 25.00 -32.18 0.07
CA VAL A 605 24.89 -33.26 1.06
C VAL A 605 25.97 -33.09 2.15
N SER A 606 25.77 -32.15 3.08
CA SER A 606 26.41 -32.20 4.40
C SER A 606 25.73 -31.19 5.32
N GLU A 607 24.62 -31.60 5.92
CA GLU A 607 24.24 -31.31 7.31
C GLU A 607 22.84 -31.89 7.51
N ALA A 608 22.81 -33.09 8.10
CA ALA A 608 21.58 -33.77 8.50
C ALA A 608 20.99 -33.11 9.76
N ASN A 609 20.59 -31.85 9.61
CA ASN A 609 19.68 -31.10 10.47
C ASN A 609 18.75 -30.29 9.54
N ILE A 610 17.85 -30.98 8.84
CA ILE A 610 17.00 -30.34 7.82
C ILE A 610 15.76 -29.72 8.49
N PHE A 611 16.00 -28.66 9.25
CA PHE A 611 14.98 -27.66 9.56
C PHE A 611 14.99 -26.62 8.43
N TYR A 612 13.82 -26.27 7.89
CA TYR A 612 13.77 -25.23 6.86
C TYR A 612 14.02 -23.89 7.55
N HIS A 613 15.17 -23.27 7.29
CA HIS A 613 15.45 -21.88 7.67
C HIS A 613 15.23 -20.97 6.46
N ASP A 614 14.63 -19.80 6.67
CA ASP A 614 14.59 -18.73 5.65
C ASP A 614 16.00 -18.24 5.35
N PHE A 615 16.18 -17.53 4.23
CA PHE A 615 17.47 -16.95 3.88
C PHE A 615 17.99 -16.01 5.00
N GLY A 616 19.28 -16.10 5.31
CA GLY A 616 19.93 -15.29 6.36
C GLY A 616 19.58 -15.67 7.80
N LYS A 617 18.98 -16.85 8.05
CA LYS A 617 18.63 -17.32 9.39
C LYS A 617 19.24 -18.68 9.73
N GLU A 618 19.65 -18.81 10.99
CA GLU A 618 20.09 -20.07 11.61
C GLU A 618 18.96 -20.74 12.42
N GLU A 619 17.88 -20.00 12.72
CA GLU A 619 16.72 -20.48 13.48
C GLU A 619 15.60 -21.01 12.58
N ASP A 620 14.83 -21.99 13.08
CA ASP A 620 13.72 -22.64 12.36
C ASP A 620 12.73 -21.63 11.76
N PHE A 621 12.27 -21.88 10.52
CA PHE A 621 11.25 -21.04 9.91
C PHE A 621 9.97 -21.08 10.73
N THR A 622 9.55 -19.89 11.17
CA THR A 622 8.34 -19.70 11.96
C THR A 622 7.53 -18.52 11.43
N LEU A 623 6.22 -18.63 11.59
CA LEU A 623 5.28 -17.53 11.35
C LEU A 623 5.12 -16.64 12.60
N ALA A 624 5.78 -16.99 13.71
CA ALA A 624 5.81 -16.18 14.91
C ALA A 624 6.39 -14.79 14.58
N GLY A 625 5.74 -13.74 15.09
CA GLY A 625 6.11 -12.35 14.82
C GLY A 625 5.56 -11.76 13.50
N ILE A 626 4.71 -12.48 12.74
CA ILE A 626 3.86 -11.82 11.73
C ILE A 626 2.85 -10.93 12.45
N GLY A 627 2.96 -9.62 12.22
CA GLY A 627 2.09 -8.60 12.80
C GLY A 627 1.01 -8.13 11.83
N PRO A 628 0.03 -7.34 12.29
CA PRO A 628 -0.96 -6.75 11.40
C PRO A 628 -0.31 -5.80 10.40
N GLY A 629 -0.75 -5.89 9.14
CA GLY A 629 -0.30 -5.00 8.08
C GLY A 629 -0.78 -3.56 8.23
N GLU A 630 0.14 -2.67 8.59
CA GLU A 630 -0.16 -1.26 8.82
C GLU A 630 -0.37 -0.44 7.54
N CYS A 631 0.04 -0.98 6.40
CA CYS A 631 -0.03 -0.36 5.08
C CYS A 631 -1.45 0.05 4.66
N GLY A 632 -2.47 -0.25 5.45
CA GLY A 632 -3.87 0.11 5.30
C GLY A 632 -4.66 0.12 6.59
N ALA A 633 -4.29 1.00 7.52
CA ALA A 633 -5.20 1.42 8.58
C ALA A 633 -6.49 1.99 7.95
N GLY A 634 -7.64 1.42 8.29
CA GLY A 634 -8.96 1.77 7.74
C GLY A 634 -9.85 2.52 8.74
N VAL A 635 -10.97 3.06 8.26
CA VAL A 635 -12.01 3.71 9.07
C VAL A 635 -12.46 2.80 10.23
N LEU A 636 -12.55 1.50 10.01
CA LEU A 636 -12.90 0.51 11.04
C LEU A 636 -11.85 0.41 12.17
N ASP A 637 -10.57 0.68 11.88
CA ASP A 637 -9.51 0.66 12.89
C ASP A 637 -9.65 1.89 13.82
N LEU A 638 -10.13 3.03 13.31
CA LEU A 638 -10.46 4.22 14.11
C LEU A 638 -11.68 4.01 15.02
N ILE A 639 -12.70 3.29 14.53
CA ILE A 639 -13.89 2.97 15.33
C ILE A 639 -13.52 2.04 16.49
N LYS A 640 -12.76 0.97 16.19
CA LYS A 640 -12.29 0.03 17.22
C LYS A 640 -11.44 0.72 18.26
N ALA A 641 -10.52 1.57 17.80
CA ALA A 641 -9.69 2.42 18.64
C ALA A 641 -10.50 3.32 19.58
N ASP A 642 -11.50 4.05 19.07
CA ASP A 642 -12.36 4.92 19.90
C ASP A 642 -13.16 4.11 20.95
N LEU A 643 -13.62 2.92 20.57
CA LEU A 643 -14.31 2.02 21.49
C LEU A 643 -13.35 1.44 22.55
N GLU A 644 -12.14 1.06 22.17
CA GLU A 644 -11.14 0.54 23.10
C GLU A 644 -10.65 1.63 24.07
N ASP A 645 -10.43 2.86 23.60
CA ASP A 645 -10.06 4.01 24.46
C ASP A 645 -11.14 4.30 25.50
N ALA A 646 -12.41 4.34 25.07
CA ALA A 646 -13.53 4.52 25.99
C ALA A 646 -13.61 3.38 27.02
N GLN A 647 -13.33 2.14 26.61
CA GLN A 647 -13.28 0.99 27.50
C GLN A 647 -12.12 1.05 28.50
N ILE A 648 -10.93 1.49 28.08
CA ILE A 648 -9.76 1.70 28.94
C ILE A 648 -10.09 2.74 30.01
N LYS A 649 -10.67 3.88 29.62
CA LYS A 649 -11.06 4.96 30.55
C LYS A 649 -12.14 4.53 31.52
N LEU A 650 -13.12 3.73 31.08
CA LEU A 650 -14.09 3.09 31.97
C LEU A 650 -13.43 2.14 32.98
N ASN A 651 -12.42 1.38 32.58
CA ASN A 651 -11.70 0.50 33.49
C ASN A 651 -10.89 1.29 34.53
N LEU A 652 -10.26 2.40 34.13
CA LEU A 652 -9.55 3.32 35.03
C LEU A 652 -10.50 3.96 36.06
N LEU A 653 -11.66 4.44 35.61
CA LEU A 653 -12.72 4.98 36.47
C LEU A 653 -13.29 3.91 37.41
N GLY A 654 -13.49 2.68 36.92
CA GLY A 654 -13.99 1.56 37.71
C GLY A 654 -13.04 1.15 38.85
N ARG A 655 -11.72 1.22 38.62
CA ARG A 655 -10.70 1.00 39.66
C ARG A 655 -10.70 2.12 40.71
N SER A 656 -10.98 3.35 40.30
CA SER A 656 -11.02 4.53 41.18
C SER A 656 -12.23 4.52 42.11
N LEU A 657 -13.36 3.91 41.71
CA LEU A 657 -14.55 3.71 42.55
C LEU A 657 -14.35 2.73 43.71
N ALA A 658 -13.29 1.92 43.68
CA ALA A 658 -12.96 0.93 44.71
C ALA A 658 -12.02 1.47 45.82
N LEU A 659 -11.60 2.74 45.73
CA LEU A 659 -10.69 3.40 46.66
C LEU A 659 -11.48 4.28 47.66
N PRO A 660 -10.98 4.51 48.90
CA PRO A 660 -11.62 5.38 49.89
C PRO A 660 -11.81 6.84 49.41
N GLU A 661 -12.84 7.52 49.93
CA GLU A 661 -13.45 8.79 49.44
C GLU A 661 -12.52 10.01 49.19
N GLU A 662 -11.22 9.95 49.50
CA GLU A 662 -10.29 11.07 49.35
C GLU A 662 -9.29 10.95 48.18
N GLN A 663 -9.48 9.99 47.26
CA GLN A 663 -8.71 9.95 46.01
C GLN A 663 -9.57 10.28 44.78
N ASN A 664 -9.04 11.23 44.00
CA ASN A 664 -9.71 12.07 43.01
C ASN A 664 -10.47 11.27 41.94
N TYR A 665 -11.81 11.18 42.05
CA TYR A 665 -12.65 10.69 40.96
C TYR A 665 -12.68 11.76 39.86
N ASP A 666 -11.90 11.55 38.80
CA ASP A 666 -11.78 12.49 37.70
C ASP A 666 -13.00 12.43 36.78
N VAL A 667 -13.92 13.37 37.01
CA VAL A 667 -15.17 13.51 36.26
C VAL A 667 -14.90 13.90 34.79
N SER A 668 -13.70 14.40 34.46
CA SER A 668 -13.32 14.72 33.08
C SER A 668 -13.23 13.49 32.19
N LEU A 669 -12.77 12.35 32.74
CA LEU A 669 -12.68 11.08 32.03
C LEU A 669 -14.06 10.52 31.63
N LEU A 670 -15.13 10.82 32.39
CA LEU A 670 -16.49 10.44 32.01
C LEU A 670 -16.96 11.17 30.75
N SER A 671 -16.65 12.47 30.66
CA SER A 671 -16.96 13.27 29.48
C SER A 671 -16.25 12.73 28.25
N GLU A 672 -15.00 12.29 28.40
CA GLU A 672 -14.23 11.67 27.31
C GLU A 672 -14.79 10.32 26.89
N VAL A 673 -15.22 9.46 27.81
CA VAL A 673 -15.85 8.17 27.48
C VAL A 673 -17.10 8.37 26.63
N LEU A 674 -17.94 9.33 27.00
CA LEU A 674 -19.17 9.64 26.26
C LEU A 674 -18.86 10.22 24.88
N TYR A 675 -17.88 11.13 24.79
CA TYR A 675 -17.42 11.70 23.53
C TYR A 675 -16.85 10.63 22.58
N LEU A 676 -15.91 9.82 23.05
CA LEU A 676 -15.26 8.78 22.24
C LEU A 676 -16.26 7.72 21.77
N SER A 677 -17.18 7.32 22.65
CA SER A 677 -18.26 6.38 22.28
C SER A 677 -19.20 6.98 21.23
N ALA A 678 -19.57 8.26 21.35
CA ALA A 678 -20.40 8.92 20.33
C ALA A 678 -19.65 9.08 18.99
N ARG A 679 -18.41 9.53 19.03
CA ARG A 679 -17.57 9.73 17.85
C ARG A 679 -17.33 8.42 17.08
N ALA A 680 -17.14 7.31 17.78
CA ALA A 680 -16.87 6.01 17.19
C ALA A 680 -17.84 5.63 16.06
N LEU A 681 -19.14 5.93 16.19
CA LEU A 681 -20.11 5.64 15.13
C LEU A 681 -20.29 6.79 14.12
N LEU A 682 -20.04 8.05 14.52
CA LEU A 682 -20.10 9.18 13.59
C LEU A 682 -19.08 9.10 12.45
N VAL A 683 -17.95 8.44 12.72
CA VAL A 683 -16.92 8.14 11.75
C VAL A 683 -17.45 7.37 10.52
N VAL A 684 -18.46 6.50 10.68
CA VAL A 684 -19.09 5.81 9.51
C VAL A 684 -20.04 6.67 8.72
N ARG A 685 -20.50 7.78 9.29
CA ARG A 685 -21.34 8.79 8.63
C ARG A 685 -20.53 9.91 7.99
N GLY A 686 -19.20 9.85 8.08
CA GLY A 686 -18.32 10.89 7.57
C GLY A 686 -18.41 12.19 8.36
N ILE A 687 -18.87 12.13 9.62
CA ILE A 687 -19.04 13.31 10.48
C ILE A 687 -17.88 13.35 11.47
N GLU A 688 -17.10 14.43 11.41
CA GLU A 688 -16.02 14.71 12.34
C GLU A 688 -16.42 15.85 13.28
N PRO A 689 -16.76 15.56 14.54
CA PRO A 689 -17.21 16.58 15.46
C PRO A 689 -16.07 17.47 15.95
N LYS A 690 -16.35 18.77 16.05
CA LYS A 690 -15.38 19.81 16.44
C LYS A 690 -15.26 20.00 17.96
N SER A 691 -16.18 19.41 18.72
CA SER A 691 -16.22 19.46 20.18
C SER A 691 -17.00 18.26 20.75
N PRO A 692 -16.89 17.95 22.05
CA PRO A 692 -17.72 16.95 22.71
C PRO A 692 -19.22 17.20 22.55
N GLU A 693 -19.64 18.46 22.61
CA GLU A 693 -21.03 18.87 22.43
C GLU A 693 -21.53 18.61 21.00
N ASP A 694 -20.69 18.94 20.00
CA ASP A 694 -20.98 18.68 18.59
C ASP A 694 -21.04 17.18 18.26
N ALA A 695 -20.20 16.37 18.91
CA ALA A 695 -20.24 14.91 18.79
C ALA A 695 -21.56 14.35 19.31
N VAL A 696 -22.06 14.88 20.42
CA VAL A 696 -23.31 14.42 21.03
C VAL A 696 -24.51 14.84 20.20
N ASP A 697 -24.55 16.09 19.72
CA ASP A 697 -25.62 16.58 18.87
C ASP A 697 -25.69 15.81 17.54
N SER A 698 -24.53 15.57 16.94
CA SER A 698 -24.40 14.76 15.73
C SER A 698 -24.82 13.31 15.97
N PHE A 699 -24.43 12.71 17.10
CA PHE A 699 -24.82 11.34 17.45
C PHE A 699 -26.34 11.23 17.69
N LYS A 700 -26.92 12.19 18.42
CA LYS A 700 -28.37 12.26 18.63
C LYS A 700 -29.12 12.30 17.30
N LYS A 701 -28.67 13.16 16.38
CA LYS A 701 -29.26 13.29 15.04
C LYS A 701 -29.17 12.01 14.23
N GLU A 702 -28.00 11.41 14.14
CA GLU A 702 -27.73 10.32 13.20
C GLU A 702 -28.08 8.93 13.73
N PHE A 703 -28.11 8.74 15.05
CA PHE A 703 -28.29 7.44 15.68
C PHE A 703 -29.50 7.38 16.61
N ILE A 704 -29.81 8.42 17.39
CA ILE A 704 -30.98 8.40 18.29
C ILE A 704 -32.28 8.75 17.53
N HIS A 705 -32.31 9.84 16.77
CA HIS A 705 -33.50 10.26 16.02
C HIS A 705 -33.86 9.30 14.88
N THR A 706 -32.87 8.57 14.35
CA THR A 706 -33.05 7.55 13.31
C THR A 706 -33.46 6.18 13.88
N ASN A 707 -33.65 6.09 15.20
CA ASN A 707 -33.96 4.87 15.96
C ASN A 707 -32.91 3.75 15.80
N ILE A 708 -31.64 4.08 15.66
CA ILE A 708 -30.53 3.11 15.64
C ILE A 708 -30.00 2.87 17.07
N ALA A 709 -29.91 3.93 17.87
CA ALA A 709 -29.54 3.91 19.28
C ALA A 709 -30.76 4.18 20.17
N SER A 710 -30.76 3.65 21.39
CA SER A 710 -31.88 3.78 22.33
C SER A 710 -32.20 5.22 22.71
N LYS A 711 -33.51 5.56 22.72
CA LYS A 711 -34.04 6.85 23.21
C LYS A 711 -33.71 7.11 24.70
N ARG A 712 -33.24 6.10 25.46
CA ARG A 712 -32.79 6.25 26.86
C ARG A 712 -31.62 7.23 27.01
N PHE A 713 -30.85 7.45 25.94
CA PHE A 713 -29.71 8.37 25.92
C PHE A 713 -30.06 9.74 25.32
N LYS A 714 -31.35 10.11 25.24
CA LYS A 714 -31.78 11.41 24.67
C LYS A 714 -31.24 12.61 25.47
N ASP A 715 -30.99 12.41 26.76
CA ASP A 715 -30.48 13.39 27.72
C ASP A 715 -28.94 13.41 27.79
N LEU A 716 -28.25 12.80 26.81
CA LEU A 716 -26.80 12.69 26.76
C LEU A 716 -26.08 14.04 26.84
N LYS A 717 -26.64 15.08 26.22
CA LYS A 717 -26.07 16.44 26.22
C LYS A 717 -26.19 17.09 27.58
N GLU A 718 -27.37 16.98 28.17
CA GLU A 718 -27.73 17.51 29.47
C GLU A 718 -26.86 16.88 30.56
N ARG A 719 -26.60 15.57 30.47
CA ARG A 719 -25.71 14.85 31.38
C ARG A 719 -24.24 15.23 31.23
N ILE A 720 -23.77 15.52 30.02
CA ILE A 720 -22.38 15.98 29.81
C ILE A 720 -22.18 17.39 30.39
N LEU A 721 -23.16 18.27 30.20
CA LEU A 721 -23.09 19.63 30.75
C LEU A 721 -23.15 19.63 32.29
N SER A 722 -23.90 18.72 32.90
CA SER A 722 -23.99 18.62 34.35
C SER A 722 -22.74 18.02 35.01
N LEU A 723 -21.84 17.37 34.26
CA LEU A 723 -20.59 16.79 34.79
C LEU A 723 -19.69 17.81 35.51
N LYS A 724 -19.77 19.10 35.15
CA LYS A 724 -18.98 20.17 35.77
C LYS A 724 -19.44 20.53 37.19
N GLU A 725 -20.63 20.10 37.61
CA GLU A 725 -21.29 20.53 38.85
C GLU A 725 -21.42 19.39 39.88
N VAL A 726 -21.07 18.15 39.52
CA VAL A 726 -21.29 16.97 40.37
C VAL A 726 -20.23 16.84 41.47
N LYS A 727 -20.66 17.02 42.72
CA LYS A 727 -19.81 16.89 43.91
C LYS A 727 -20.04 15.59 44.69
N GLU A 728 -21.23 15.01 44.61
CA GLU A 728 -21.61 13.84 45.42
C GLU A 728 -21.13 12.51 44.80
N ALA A 729 -20.59 11.61 45.63
CA ALA A 729 -20.09 10.30 45.20
C ALA A 729 -21.19 9.41 44.57
N LYS A 730 -22.40 9.45 45.13
CA LYS A 730 -23.56 8.69 44.65
C LYS A 730 -24.03 9.13 43.26
N GLU A 731 -23.84 10.39 42.91
CA GLU A 731 -24.14 10.91 41.56
C GLU A 731 -23.06 10.52 40.55
N LYS A 732 -21.78 10.53 40.96
CA LYS A 732 -20.66 10.04 40.16
C LYS A 732 -20.83 8.56 39.78
N GLU A 733 -21.27 7.72 40.72
CA GLU A 733 -21.54 6.30 40.46
C GLU A 733 -22.69 6.08 39.46
N LYS A 734 -23.76 6.89 39.55
CA LYS A 734 -24.86 6.85 38.58
C LYS A 734 -24.39 7.25 37.18
N LEU A 735 -23.55 8.28 37.08
CA LEU A 735 -22.99 8.74 35.81
C LEU A 735 -22.01 7.74 35.21
N PHE A 736 -21.21 7.07 36.03
CA PHE A 736 -20.36 5.96 35.61
C PHE A 736 -21.18 4.83 34.98
N THR A 737 -22.23 4.39 35.67
CA THR A 737 -23.14 3.36 35.17
C THR A 737 -23.77 3.78 33.84
N TYR A 738 -24.23 5.03 33.74
CA TYR A 738 -24.78 5.58 32.51
C TYR A 738 -23.76 5.58 31.35
N ALA A 739 -22.53 6.04 31.59
CA ALA A 739 -21.48 6.07 30.57
C ALA A 739 -21.06 4.67 30.12
N LYS A 740 -21.00 3.71 31.05
CA LYS A 740 -20.73 2.30 30.77
C LYS A 740 -21.83 1.69 29.90
N GLU A 741 -23.10 1.95 30.22
CA GLU A 741 -24.25 1.49 29.43
C GLU A 741 -24.29 2.12 28.05
N PHE A 742 -23.97 3.40 27.93
CA PHE A 742 -23.88 4.10 26.65
C PHE A 742 -22.76 3.52 25.78
N HIS A 743 -21.58 3.33 26.36
CA HIS A 743 -20.45 2.72 25.67
C HIS A 743 -20.78 1.30 25.16
N GLN A 744 -21.43 0.49 26.00
CA GLN A 744 -21.85 -0.86 25.60
C GLN A 744 -22.89 -0.83 24.47
N GLU A 745 -23.87 0.07 24.54
CA GLU A 745 -24.85 0.28 23.46
C GLU A 745 -24.16 0.58 22.12
N VAL A 746 -23.18 1.48 22.12
CA VAL A 746 -22.42 1.83 20.91
C VAL A 746 -21.63 0.62 20.38
N LYS A 747 -21.04 -0.20 21.25
CA LYS A 747 -20.36 -1.46 20.86
C LYS A 747 -21.32 -2.47 20.23
N ASP A 748 -22.54 -2.58 20.76
CA ASP A 748 -23.55 -3.48 20.23
C ASP A 748 -24.04 -3.02 18.85
N ILE A 749 -24.26 -1.71 18.69
CA ILE A 749 -24.59 -1.10 17.38
C ILE A 749 -23.44 -1.34 16.38
N TYR A 750 -22.20 -1.12 16.80
CA TYR A 750 -21.04 -1.41 15.95
C TYR A 750 -20.97 -2.88 15.52
N SER A 751 -21.25 -3.80 16.44
CA SER A 751 -21.19 -5.25 16.20
C SER A 751 -22.33 -5.75 15.31
N SER A 752 -23.46 -5.02 15.26
CA SER A 752 -24.62 -5.33 14.41
C SER A 752 -24.59 -4.67 13.04
N MET A 753 -23.54 -3.88 12.76
CA MET A 753 -23.36 -3.19 11.48
C MET A 753 -23.12 -4.19 10.33
N ASP A 754 -23.79 -4.01 9.19
CA ASP A 754 -23.78 -4.98 8.08
C ASP A 754 -22.49 -4.95 7.21
N SER A 755 -22.57 -5.05 5.87
CA SER A 755 -21.47 -4.79 4.92
C SER A 755 -21.63 -3.52 4.04
N SER A 756 -22.67 -2.69 4.22
CA SER A 756 -22.92 -1.40 3.53
C SER A 756 -22.98 -0.10 4.38
N PHE A 757 -22.64 -0.18 5.66
CA PHE A 757 -22.59 0.81 6.75
C PHE A 757 -23.97 1.15 7.30
N ASN A 758 -24.90 0.20 7.14
CA ASN A 758 -26.22 0.29 7.71
C ASN A 758 -26.25 -0.44 9.05
N PHE A 759 -27.11 0.09 9.91
CA PHE A 759 -27.39 -0.47 11.21
C PHE A 759 -28.84 -0.93 11.20
N PRO A 760 -29.14 -2.11 11.77
CA PRO A 760 -30.53 -2.46 12.03
C PRO A 760 -31.13 -1.39 12.94
N LYS A 761 -32.25 -0.79 12.52
CA LYS A 761 -32.99 0.11 13.39
C LYS A 761 -33.50 -0.69 14.58
N LYS A 762 -33.32 -0.17 15.80
CA LYS A 762 -34.00 -0.73 16.96
C LYS A 762 -35.50 -0.60 16.72
N VAL A 763 -36.19 -1.74 16.77
CA VAL A 763 -37.64 -1.76 16.88
C VAL A 763 -37.95 -0.99 18.16
N VAL A 764 -38.60 0.15 18.02
CA VAL A 764 -39.01 0.98 19.14
C VAL A 764 -40.08 0.16 19.87
N GLN A 765 -39.69 -0.52 20.94
CA GLN A 765 -40.61 -0.74 22.05
C GLN A 765 -40.81 0.64 22.69
N GLU A 766 -41.65 1.44 22.05
CA GLU A 766 -42.57 2.25 22.82
C GLU A 766 -43.27 1.27 23.76
N LYS A 767 -43.53 1.69 24.99
CA LYS A 767 -44.49 0.98 25.82
C LYS A 767 -45.67 0.67 24.91
N GLU A 768 -45.88 -0.61 24.62
CA GLU A 768 -47.12 -1.06 24.01
C GLU A 768 -48.19 -0.57 24.98
N GLU A 769 -48.86 0.52 24.62
CA GLU A 769 -50.30 0.43 24.51
C GLU A 769 -50.55 -0.93 23.85
N GLU A 770 -51.18 -1.83 24.61
CA GLU A 770 -51.62 -3.12 24.09
C GLU A 770 -52.13 -2.88 22.67
N GLU A 771 -51.43 -3.41 21.65
CA GLU A 771 -52.01 -3.49 20.32
C GLU A 771 -53.25 -4.35 20.53
N SER A 772 -54.39 -3.69 20.62
CA SER A 772 -55.70 -4.31 20.76
C SER A 772 -55.72 -5.44 19.73
N PRO A 773 -55.89 -6.70 20.16
CA PRO A 773 -55.67 -7.83 19.28
C PRO A 773 -56.56 -7.67 18.05
N LYS A 774 -55.93 -7.60 16.86
CA LYS A 774 -56.61 -7.24 15.61
C LYS A 774 -57.84 -8.12 15.47
N VAL A 775 -58.98 -7.51 15.16
CA VAL A 775 -60.27 -8.20 15.09
C VAL A 775 -60.69 -8.34 13.64
N LEU A 776 -61.03 -9.56 13.24
CA LEU A 776 -61.63 -9.86 11.95
C LEU A 776 -63.01 -10.48 12.19
N ASP A 777 -64.06 -9.71 11.91
CA ASP A 777 -65.44 -10.18 12.05
C ASP A 777 -65.93 -10.80 10.74
N LEU A 778 -66.24 -12.09 10.75
CA LEU A 778 -66.69 -12.86 9.60
C LEU A 778 -68.06 -13.50 9.83
N LYS A 779 -68.85 -13.01 10.79
CA LYS A 779 -70.26 -13.41 10.94
C LYS A 779 -71.03 -13.16 9.63
N GLY A 780 -71.87 -14.10 9.24
CA GLY A 780 -72.59 -14.16 7.96
C GLY A 780 -71.73 -14.61 6.77
N THR A 781 -70.44 -14.93 6.94
CA THR A 781 -69.58 -15.39 5.85
C THR A 781 -69.55 -16.93 5.76
N PRO A 782 -70.05 -17.53 4.67
CA PRO A 782 -70.11 -18.99 4.52
C PRO A 782 -68.71 -19.63 4.37
N CYS A 783 -68.60 -20.90 4.79
CA CYS A 783 -67.44 -21.75 4.53
C CYS A 783 -67.39 -22.11 3.03
N PRO A 784 -66.24 -22.07 2.33
CA PRO A 784 -64.86 -21.85 2.82
C PRO A 784 -64.35 -20.40 2.70
N ILE A 785 -65.20 -19.43 2.33
CA ILE A 785 -64.76 -18.05 2.11
C ILE A 785 -64.24 -17.40 3.40
N ASN A 786 -64.83 -17.75 4.55
CA ASN A 786 -64.32 -17.33 5.85
C ASN A 786 -62.86 -17.72 6.07
N TYR A 787 -62.47 -18.96 5.78
CA TYR A 787 -61.10 -19.44 5.88
C TYR A 787 -60.13 -18.67 4.98
N VAL A 788 -60.50 -18.48 3.70
CA VAL A 788 -59.67 -17.75 2.73
C VAL A 788 -59.42 -16.32 3.19
N LYS A 789 -60.44 -15.64 3.72
CA LYS A 789 -60.30 -14.28 4.27
C LYS A 789 -59.38 -14.24 5.48
N VAL A 790 -59.48 -15.21 6.39
CA VAL A 790 -58.56 -15.30 7.54
C VAL A 790 -57.13 -15.53 7.08
N LYS A 791 -56.90 -16.41 6.09
CA LYS A 791 -55.56 -16.70 5.55
C LYS A 791 -54.92 -15.48 4.88
N LEU A 792 -55.65 -14.78 4.01
CA LEU A 792 -55.15 -13.55 3.37
C LEU A 792 -54.85 -12.45 4.40
N PHE A 793 -55.66 -12.35 5.46
CA PHE A 793 -55.40 -11.40 6.53
C PHE A 793 -54.14 -11.78 7.32
N LEU A 794 -53.99 -13.05 7.66
CA LEU A 794 -52.80 -13.57 8.33
C LEU A 794 -51.55 -13.42 7.45
N GLU A 795 -51.60 -13.60 6.13
CA GLU A 795 -50.44 -13.42 5.24
C GLU A 795 -49.78 -12.05 5.38
N ASN A 796 -50.56 -11.00 5.62
CA ASN A 796 -50.09 -9.63 5.81
C ASN A 796 -49.60 -9.31 7.24
N LEU A 797 -49.65 -10.27 8.17
CA LEU A 797 -49.17 -10.11 9.55
C LEU A 797 -47.76 -10.69 9.75
N ALA A 798 -47.00 -10.18 10.73
CA ALA A 798 -45.71 -10.78 11.09
C ALA A 798 -45.91 -12.11 11.85
N PRO A 799 -45.01 -13.11 11.72
CA PRO A 799 -45.04 -14.31 12.55
C PRO A 799 -45.09 -13.96 14.06
N GLY A 800 -45.93 -14.65 14.83
CA GLY A 800 -46.20 -14.36 16.24
C GLY A 800 -47.31 -13.34 16.50
N SER A 801 -47.87 -12.70 15.47
CA SER A 801 -49.01 -11.76 15.63
C SER A 801 -50.29 -12.50 16.04
N ILE A 802 -51.10 -11.88 16.92
CA ILE A 802 -52.38 -12.43 17.40
C ILE A 802 -53.57 -11.78 16.66
N LEU A 803 -54.47 -12.62 16.14
CA LEU A 803 -55.71 -12.24 15.46
C LEU A 803 -56.91 -12.85 16.17
N ASN A 804 -57.94 -12.05 16.49
CA ASN A 804 -59.24 -12.54 16.96
C ASN A 804 -60.21 -12.60 15.77
N VAL A 805 -60.68 -13.79 15.42
CA VAL A 805 -61.65 -14.01 14.33
C VAL A 805 -63.02 -14.33 14.93
N TYR A 806 -64.07 -13.62 14.52
CA TYR A 806 -65.45 -13.95 14.90
C TYR A 806 -66.12 -14.77 13.80
N LEU A 807 -66.67 -15.94 14.16
CA LEU A 807 -67.27 -16.92 13.25
C LEU A 807 -68.65 -17.33 13.76
N ASP A 808 -69.56 -17.67 12.84
CA ASP A 808 -70.88 -18.20 13.20
C ASP A 808 -70.79 -19.65 13.71
N GLU A 809 -71.82 -20.06 14.47
CA GLU A 809 -72.03 -21.45 14.89
C GLU A 809 -72.28 -22.35 13.67
N GLY A 810 -71.73 -23.57 13.68
CA GLY A 810 -71.86 -24.54 12.59
C GLY A 810 -70.55 -24.81 11.84
N GLU A 811 -70.58 -24.85 10.51
CA GLU A 811 -69.42 -25.17 9.67
C GLU A 811 -68.23 -24.20 9.83
N PRO A 812 -68.40 -22.86 9.94
CA PRO A 812 -67.28 -21.92 10.08
C PRO A 812 -66.37 -22.23 11.26
N ILE A 813 -66.93 -22.37 12.46
CA ILE A 813 -66.15 -22.65 13.67
C ILE A 813 -65.58 -24.08 13.71
N SER A 814 -66.23 -25.03 13.03
CA SER A 814 -65.79 -26.43 12.99
C SER A 814 -64.58 -26.64 12.07
N ASN A 815 -64.47 -25.83 11.01
CA ASN A 815 -63.49 -26.02 9.94
C ASN A 815 -62.32 -25.03 9.98
N VAL A 816 -62.58 -23.73 10.21
CA VAL A 816 -61.55 -22.68 10.12
C VAL A 816 -60.38 -22.90 11.09
N PRO A 817 -60.57 -23.22 12.39
CA PRO A 817 -59.46 -23.46 13.30
C PRO A 817 -58.56 -24.63 12.85
N LYS A 818 -59.16 -25.75 12.45
CA LYS A 818 -58.42 -26.94 11.97
C LYS A 818 -57.62 -26.65 10.71
N SER A 819 -58.20 -25.91 9.78
CA SER A 819 -57.50 -25.52 8.55
C SER A 819 -56.34 -24.57 8.84
N LEU A 820 -56.47 -23.65 9.80
CA LEU A 820 -55.38 -22.76 10.21
C LEU A 820 -54.25 -23.50 10.95
N GLU A 821 -54.57 -24.50 11.76
CA GLU A 821 -53.57 -25.38 12.38
C GLU A 821 -52.80 -26.19 11.34
N ASN A 822 -53.49 -26.72 10.33
CA ASN A 822 -52.86 -27.42 9.20
C ASN A 822 -51.94 -26.51 8.37
N ASP A 823 -52.28 -25.22 8.26
CA ASP A 823 -51.44 -24.19 7.62
C ASP A 823 -50.30 -23.68 8.52
N GLY A 824 -50.10 -24.30 9.69
CA GLY A 824 -48.97 -24.06 10.59
C GLY A 824 -49.20 -22.92 11.59
N HIS A 825 -50.42 -22.38 11.70
CA HIS A 825 -50.77 -21.38 12.70
C HIS A 825 -51.21 -22.02 14.02
N LYS A 826 -51.14 -21.28 15.13
CA LYS A 826 -51.46 -21.81 16.45
C LYS A 826 -52.77 -21.23 16.97
N ILE A 827 -53.75 -22.08 17.28
CA ILE A 827 -54.99 -21.64 17.92
C ILE A 827 -54.74 -21.49 19.42
N LEU A 828 -54.84 -20.26 19.91
CA LEU A 828 -54.60 -19.93 21.32
C LEU A 828 -55.83 -20.17 22.17
N LYS A 829 -57.02 -19.81 21.67
CA LYS A 829 -58.27 -19.92 22.42
C LYS A 829 -59.49 -19.87 21.51
N ILE A 830 -60.52 -20.65 21.83
CA ILE A 830 -61.85 -20.56 21.19
C ILE A 830 -62.88 -20.30 22.29
N GLU A 831 -63.69 -19.26 22.14
CA GLU A 831 -64.67 -18.84 23.14
C GLU A 831 -66.00 -18.49 22.47
N LYS A 832 -67.13 -18.94 23.03
CA LYS A 832 -68.46 -18.53 22.55
C LYS A 832 -68.78 -17.12 23.07
N VAL A 833 -69.17 -16.21 22.17
CA VAL A 833 -69.49 -14.81 22.46
C VAL A 833 -70.81 -14.46 21.75
N GLY A 834 -71.91 -14.46 22.52
CA GLY A 834 -73.27 -14.30 21.99
C GLY A 834 -73.68 -15.48 21.11
N GLU A 835 -74.22 -15.19 19.93
CA GLU A 835 -74.58 -16.19 18.89
C GLU A 835 -73.39 -16.60 17.99
N SER A 836 -72.17 -16.17 18.33
CA SER A 836 -70.96 -16.39 17.53
C SER A 836 -69.80 -16.92 18.38
N TYR A 837 -68.69 -17.28 17.74
CA TYR A 837 -67.47 -17.75 18.37
C TYR A 837 -66.31 -16.83 18.05
N ARG A 838 -65.48 -16.53 19.05
CA ARG A 838 -64.20 -15.85 18.90
C ARG A 838 -63.07 -16.87 18.92
N VAL A 839 -62.33 -16.93 17.81
CA VAL A 839 -61.12 -17.76 17.65
C VAL A 839 -59.90 -16.85 17.72
N ARG A 840 -59.05 -17.04 18.73
CA ARG A 840 -57.79 -16.33 18.88
C ARG A 840 -56.68 -17.16 18.23
N VAL A 841 -56.08 -16.63 17.18
CA VAL A 841 -55.08 -17.29 16.33
C VAL A 841 -53.76 -16.54 16.41
N GLU A 842 -52.67 -17.25 16.64
CA GLU A 842 -51.31 -16.76 16.51
C GLU A 842 -50.73 -17.19 15.16
N LYS A 843 -50.23 -16.24 14.38
CA LYS A 843 -49.62 -16.55 13.08
C LYS A 843 -48.34 -17.36 13.27
N GLY A 844 -48.36 -18.61 12.83
CA GLY A 844 -47.15 -19.42 12.67
C GLY A 844 -46.20 -18.86 11.60
N GLY A 845 -44.89 -19.03 11.83
CA GLY A 845 -43.87 -18.74 10.82
C GLY A 845 -43.95 -19.78 9.69
N LYS A 846 -43.79 -19.35 8.43
CA LYS A 846 -43.64 -20.31 7.32
C LYS A 846 -42.45 -21.22 7.64
N GLY A 847 -42.69 -22.53 7.69
CA GLY A 847 -41.64 -23.54 7.66
C GLY A 847 -40.92 -23.54 6.32
#